data_AF-A7SQQ4-F1
#
_entry.id   AF-A7SQQ4-F1
#
_cell.length_a   1.000
_cell.length_b   1.000
_cell.length_c   1.000
_cell.angle_alpha   90.00
_cell.angle_beta   90.00
_cell.angle_gamma   90.00
#
_symmetry.space_group_name_H-M   'P 1'
#
loop_
_entity.id
_entity.type
_entity.pdbx_description
1 polymer ?
#
loop_
_entity_poly.entity_id
_entity_poly.type
_entity_poly.pdbx_seq_one_letter_code
_entity_poly.pdbx_strand_id
1 'polypeptide(L)'
;MHPKFDEEFLELAETDEFKALMRQQILPGIKQFEAKFSVLSGRFWMQCLTALQSSLKQRDQLSADGRERFARQVTKAAQELRTKLQERDKGLLRARSQQSARNAIDWLLTKRRLTSERAPWAYRTPEEVHWKLSTEETFQRMRLRMTQNLNYSYHMEASNARDNKSDENLDGDTLSQSVPLRVAREAVVMRSLEADEDEELTASNNSVSPPMSVVEKVVLEVDCELVTLMDVMPGKLKVSTTHVYFTANRSSDAWDLTTVYEFTWALAELREVHLRRHNLRRSALEFFLVDQTNYFINCSKKARNTVYKKIMSLRPPNLYYMGARSPAQLLKASGLTERWVKREISNFEYLMQLNTIAGRTYNDLSQYPVFPWVLVDYESKDLDLSNRAVYRDLSKPIGVLNPARVKEVEDRYKHFEDPTGTIAKFHYGTHYSNSANVLFYLLRVEPFTTLHVALHSGRFDCADRQFHSIPALWDSLFNKASDVKELVPEFFYFPEFLENLNGFDLGRLQGGARVNHVTLPPWARTPEEFVHKHRQALESEYVSTHLHDWIDLIFGYKQRGEKAVEAHNVFYYCTYEGAVDLDAITNEAERIATEGMINNFGQTPSQLLTTPHPVRMTQADAAAHKQKALEIAGTSKPLANVFEHVDKLKAYFVVVTDSCDPLVFAAVPRVQARLLIHHGMPDCMVTVTRSGILGNQDWLPYSKTKSRPFTFELDPALSSVKLRRTVAGPFSPDVTVTSRHFAMTQDARLIITAGHWDNTIRVFSIKGKLQSRITAHSDTVTCLSIDRDGHHLMTGSRDTTCRLWLVSHVGGWAADVDKSPLQTLYGHDHEVTCVVLSWELDMAVSGSRDGTCIVHTARKGQYLRTLRPMGNEPSSAPCRVTSLGLSEFGGIIVSSNTRDARALTHYSINGRLLAQERALKDDVIDIEICGDFVVTGGNSGRLGIRSLHSMNLLVPITSVSLAKDNTHIFVTLCDGKLIVIAVDVPAT
;
A
#
# COMPACT_ATOMS: atom_id res chain seq x y z
N MET A 1 30.89 75.52 36.63
CA MET A 1 31.84 75.74 37.74
C MET A 1 31.48 77.00 38.47
N HIS A 2 30.97 76.84 39.69
CA HIS A 2 31.06 77.77 40.80
C HIS A 2 30.85 76.85 42.02
N PRO A 3 31.86 76.60 42.87
CA PRO A 3 31.59 75.94 44.14
C PRO A 3 30.67 76.88 44.94
N LYS A 4 29.60 76.35 45.53
CA LYS A 4 28.64 77.18 46.26
C LYS A 4 28.12 76.50 47.51
N PHE A 5 28.45 77.13 48.64
CA PHE A 5 27.80 77.02 49.93
C PHE A 5 27.99 75.73 50.72
N ASP A 6 27.67 74.55 50.22
CA ASP A 6 27.59 73.36 51.09
C ASP A 6 28.97 72.95 51.64
N GLU A 7 30.02 72.99 50.83
CA GLU A 7 31.40 72.72 51.25
C GLU A 7 31.97 73.88 52.11
N GLU A 8 31.73 75.15 51.71
CA GLU A 8 32.16 76.34 52.46
C GLU A 8 31.50 76.45 53.84
N PHE A 9 30.23 76.03 53.96
CA PHE A 9 29.48 76.03 55.21
C PHE A 9 29.91 74.90 56.15
N LEU A 10 30.32 73.74 55.60
CA LEU A 10 30.90 72.67 56.41
C LEU A 10 32.25 73.08 56.99
N GLU A 11 33.13 73.70 56.20
CA GLU A 11 34.38 74.29 56.72
C GLU A 11 34.11 75.36 57.79
N LEU A 12 33.16 76.27 57.56
CA LEU A 12 32.76 77.27 58.55
C LEU A 12 32.20 76.64 59.83
N ALA A 13 31.38 75.59 59.72
CA ALA A 13 30.78 74.91 60.87
C ALA A 13 31.82 74.17 61.73
N GLU A 14 32.96 73.77 61.14
CA GLU A 14 34.08 73.22 61.88
C GLU A 14 34.97 74.27 62.57
N THR A 15 34.89 75.55 62.20
CA THR A 15 35.62 76.62 62.92
C THR A 15 35.13 76.76 64.37
N ASP A 16 36.06 77.05 65.28
CA ASP A 16 35.73 77.23 66.70
C ASP A 16 34.87 78.49 66.96
N GLU A 17 34.94 79.49 66.08
CA GLU A 17 34.11 80.69 66.14
C GLU A 17 32.61 80.37 65.92
N PHE A 18 32.28 79.55 64.92
CA PHE A 18 30.90 79.12 64.67
C PHE A 18 30.35 78.27 65.82
N LYS A 19 31.18 77.36 66.36
CA LYS A 19 30.85 76.53 67.53
C LYS A 19 30.60 77.39 68.78
N ALA A 20 31.29 78.52 68.94
CA ALA A 20 31.04 79.48 70.01
C ALA A 20 29.70 80.23 69.82
N LEU A 21 29.42 80.72 68.61
CA LEU A 21 28.17 81.41 68.26
C LEU A 21 26.93 80.57 68.58
N MET A 22 26.92 79.31 68.13
CA MET A 22 25.82 78.37 68.35
C MET A 22 25.51 78.16 69.83
N ARG A 23 26.55 78.02 70.68
CA ARG A 23 26.39 77.79 72.12
C ARG A 23 25.96 79.05 72.89
N GLN A 24 26.48 80.22 72.51
CA GLN A 24 26.26 81.45 73.29
C GLN A 24 25.01 82.23 72.89
N GLN A 25 24.57 82.19 71.62
CA GLN A 25 23.48 83.05 71.14
C GLN A 25 22.23 82.29 70.66
N ILE A 26 22.38 81.20 69.91
CA ILE A 26 21.25 80.61 69.18
C ILE A 26 20.38 79.68 70.06
N LEU A 27 20.98 78.77 70.84
CA LEU A 27 20.21 77.85 71.69
C LEU A 27 19.27 78.54 72.72
N PRO A 28 19.66 79.65 73.39
CA PRO A 28 18.77 80.36 74.31
C PRO A 28 17.51 80.93 73.64
N GLY A 29 17.62 81.42 72.40
CA GLY A 29 16.50 82.03 71.68
C GLY A 29 15.39 81.04 71.31
N ILE A 30 15.75 79.82 70.92
CA ILE A 30 14.80 78.76 70.55
C ILE A 30 13.83 78.46 71.71
N LYS A 31 14.36 78.35 72.94
CA LYS A 31 13.55 78.05 74.14
C LYS A 31 12.55 79.14 74.51
N GLN A 32 12.73 80.39 74.07
CA GLN A 32 11.74 81.46 74.27
C GLN A 32 10.59 81.40 73.25
N PHE A 33 10.78 80.77 72.09
CA PHE A 33 9.78 80.75 71.02
C PHE A 33 8.69 79.70 71.27
N GLU A 34 9.08 78.50 71.73
CA GLU A 34 8.16 77.36 71.94
C GLU A 34 7.03 77.67 72.95
N ALA A 35 7.28 78.54 73.94
CA ALA A 35 6.34 78.88 75.00
C ALA A 35 5.10 79.68 74.55
N LYS A 36 5.08 80.27 73.34
CA LYS A 36 4.02 81.21 72.90
C LYS A 36 2.96 80.64 71.93
N PHE A 37 3.10 79.41 71.42
CA PHE A 37 2.38 78.99 70.20
C PHE A 37 1.12 78.12 70.41
N SER A 38 0.74 77.72 71.64
CA SER A 38 -0.05 76.48 71.84
C SER A 38 -1.59 76.55 71.90
N VAL A 39 -2.25 77.70 71.70
CA VAL A 39 -3.68 77.87 72.14
C VAL A 39 -4.73 78.00 71.00
N LEU A 40 -4.36 78.06 69.72
CA LEU A 40 -5.35 78.18 68.61
C LEU A 40 -5.13 77.20 67.44
N SER A 41 -6.24 76.58 67.00
CA SER A 41 -6.42 75.79 65.77
C SER A 41 -6.04 74.29 65.78
N GLY A 42 -6.88 73.46 66.42
CA GLY A 42 -6.97 72.02 66.09
C GLY A 42 -8.12 71.67 65.12
N ARG A 43 -9.32 72.26 65.32
CA ARG A 43 -10.54 71.86 64.60
C ARG A 43 -10.61 72.32 63.14
N PHE A 44 -10.07 73.49 62.81
CA PHE A 44 -10.07 74.03 61.44
C PHE A 44 -9.25 73.15 60.49
N TRP A 45 -8.02 72.83 60.87
CA TRP A 45 -7.14 71.96 60.09
C TRP A 45 -7.72 70.56 59.88
N MET A 46 -8.42 70.01 60.88
CA MET A 46 -9.11 68.71 60.79
C MET A 46 -10.16 68.68 59.65
N GLN A 47 -10.95 69.75 59.50
CA GLN A 47 -11.98 69.83 58.46
C GLN A 47 -11.37 69.99 57.06
N CYS A 48 -10.39 70.89 56.91
CA CYS A 48 -9.65 71.06 55.65
C CYS A 48 -8.97 69.75 55.20
N LEU A 49 -8.35 69.02 56.14
CA LEU A 49 -7.67 67.77 55.86
C LEU A 49 -8.65 66.65 55.46
N THR A 50 -9.84 66.60 56.07
CA THR A 50 -10.91 65.65 55.70
C THR A 50 -11.45 65.92 54.30
N ALA A 51 -11.70 67.19 53.94
CA ALA A 51 -12.16 67.58 52.61
C ALA A 51 -11.10 67.34 51.51
N LEU A 52 -9.82 67.55 51.83
CA LEU A 52 -8.72 67.23 50.92
C LEU A 52 -8.63 65.72 50.68
N GLN A 53 -8.77 64.89 51.73
CA GLN A 53 -8.75 63.44 51.63
C GLN A 53 -9.92 62.87 50.80
N SER A 54 -11.13 63.42 50.90
CA SER A 54 -12.26 62.98 50.06
C SER A 54 -12.06 63.35 48.59
N SER A 55 -11.57 64.55 48.30
CA SER A 55 -11.22 65.00 46.94
C SER A 55 -10.12 64.14 46.31
N LEU A 56 -9.05 63.83 47.06
CA LEU A 56 -7.99 62.93 46.63
C LEU A 56 -8.53 61.53 46.30
N LYS A 57 -9.34 60.93 47.18
CA LYS A 57 -9.98 59.62 46.92
C LYS A 57 -10.83 59.63 45.66
N GLN A 58 -11.65 60.66 45.45
CA GLN A 58 -12.49 60.78 44.25
C GLN A 58 -11.64 60.91 42.97
N ARG A 59 -10.58 61.71 43.00
CA ARG A 59 -9.65 61.87 41.88
C ARG A 59 -8.92 60.56 41.57
N ASP A 60 -8.45 59.86 42.59
CA ASP A 60 -7.72 58.60 42.43
C ASP A 60 -8.64 57.49 41.90
N GLN A 61 -9.92 57.48 42.30
CA GLN A 61 -10.92 56.54 41.80
C GLN A 61 -11.32 56.84 40.34
N LEU A 62 -11.49 58.11 39.96
CA LEU A 62 -11.67 58.50 38.54
C LEU A 62 -10.45 58.17 37.69
N SER A 63 -9.24 58.31 38.26
CA SER A 63 -7.99 57.90 37.60
C SER A 63 -7.86 56.37 37.45
N ALA A 64 -8.36 55.59 38.41
CA ALA A 64 -8.40 54.13 38.31
C ALA A 64 -9.39 53.67 37.22
N ASP A 65 -10.62 54.19 37.24
CA ASP A 65 -11.66 53.89 36.24
C ASP A 65 -11.21 54.34 34.83
N GLY A 66 -10.63 55.53 34.69
CA GLY A 66 -10.03 55.99 33.43
C GLY A 66 -8.94 55.05 32.89
N ARG A 67 -8.06 54.55 33.77
CA ARG A 67 -7.04 53.54 33.39
C ARG A 67 -7.65 52.21 32.99
N GLU A 68 -8.69 51.75 33.68
CA GLU A 68 -9.39 50.51 33.36
C GLU A 68 -10.13 50.58 32.01
N ARG A 69 -10.82 51.69 31.73
CA ARG A 69 -11.46 51.93 30.43
C ARG A 69 -10.44 51.99 29.30
N PHE A 70 -9.32 52.69 29.49
CA PHE A 70 -8.23 52.75 28.50
C PHE A 70 -7.62 51.36 28.25
N ALA A 71 -7.36 50.58 29.30
CA ALA A 71 -6.87 49.21 29.18
C ALA A 71 -7.84 48.30 28.41
N ARG A 72 -9.14 48.41 28.69
CA ARG A 72 -10.20 47.61 28.05
C ARG A 72 -10.44 47.99 26.59
N GLN A 73 -10.50 49.28 26.27
CA GLN A 73 -10.87 49.77 24.93
C GLN A 73 -9.68 49.94 23.99
N VAL A 74 -8.52 50.37 24.50
CA VAL A 74 -7.34 50.68 23.67
C VAL A 74 -6.30 49.58 23.79
N THR A 75 -5.80 49.28 25.00
CA THR A 75 -4.69 48.33 25.17
C THR A 75 -5.08 46.91 24.73
N LYS A 76 -6.24 46.41 25.15
CA LYS A 76 -6.71 45.07 24.77
C LYS A 76 -7.00 44.96 23.27
N ALA A 77 -7.66 45.95 22.68
CA ALA A 77 -7.94 45.96 21.24
C ALA A 77 -6.64 46.04 20.40
N ALA A 78 -5.66 46.83 20.84
CA ALA A 78 -4.34 46.90 20.20
C ALA A 78 -3.55 45.58 20.35
N GLN A 79 -3.64 44.91 21.50
CA GLN A 79 -3.08 43.57 21.69
C GLN A 79 -3.77 42.54 20.78
N GLU A 80 -5.10 42.47 20.76
CA GLU A 80 -5.85 41.56 19.87
C GLU A 80 -5.53 41.79 18.38
N LEU A 81 -5.41 43.05 17.95
CA LEU A 81 -5.01 43.39 16.58
C LEU A 81 -3.55 42.98 16.30
N ARG A 82 -2.63 43.22 17.25
CA ARG A 82 -1.23 42.78 17.13
C ARG A 82 -1.12 41.26 17.04
N THR A 83 -1.89 40.52 17.83
CA THR A 83 -1.94 39.04 17.77
C THR A 83 -2.45 38.58 16.41
N LYS A 84 -3.57 39.15 15.91
CA LYS A 84 -4.12 38.83 14.58
C LYS A 84 -3.14 39.14 13.44
N LEU A 85 -2.40 40.26 13.52
CA LEU A 85 -1.37 40.59 12.54
C LEU A 85 -0.19 39.59 12.59
N GLN A 86 0.28 39.23 13.78
CA GLN A 86 1.32 38.21 13.97
C GLN A 86 0.88 36.82 13.48
N GLU A 87 -0.38 36.43 13.71
CA GLU A 87 -0.97 35.20 13.19
C GLU A 87 -1.05 35.22 11.65
N ARG A 88 -1.50 36.34 11.07
CA ARG A 88 -1.56 36.53 9.61
C ARG A 88 -0.18 36.46 8.96
N ASP A 89 0.81 37.14 9.54
CA ASP A 89 2.17 37.17 8.99
C ASP A 89 2.86 35.81 9.13
N LYS A 90 2.65 35.08 10.24
CA LYS A 90 3.03 33.67 10.37
C LYS A 90 2.32 32.79 9.33
N GLY A 91 1.03 33.04 9.07
CA GLY A 91 0.26 32.36 8.02
C GLY A 91 0.83 32.56 6.62
N LEU A 92 1.19 33.79 6.26
CA LEU A 92 1.81 34.14 4.98
C LEU A 92 3.20 33.48 4.81
N LEU A 93 4.02 33.47 5.87
CA LEU A 93 5.32 32.78 5.86
C LEU A 93 5.16 31.26 5.69
N ARG A 94 4.18 30.65 6.37
CA ARG A 94 3.84 29.22 6.21
C ARG A 94 3.39 28.90 4.79
N ALA A 95 2.44 29.67 4.24
CA ALA A 95 1.94 29.47 2.87
C ALA A 95 3.07 29.56 1.83
N ARG A 96 3.95 30.57 1.94
CA ARG A 96 5.12 30.72 1.06
C ARG A 96 6.09 29.54 1.20
N SER A 97 6.31 29.03 2.40
CA SER A 97 7.18 27.88 2.64
C SER A 97 6.60 26.58 2.08
N GLN A 98 5.30 26.34 2.28
CA GLN A 98 4.55 25.21 1.71
C GLN A 98 4.59 25.25 0.18
N GLN A 99 4.30 26.40 -0.43
CA GLN A 99 4.39 26.58 -1.87
C GLN A 99 5.82 26.33 -2.39
N SER A 100 6.83 26.82 -1.68
CA SER A 100 8.25 26.57 -2.04
C SER A 100 8.61 25.08 -1.95
N ALA A 101 8.07 24.35 -0.98
CA ALA A 101 8.27 22.91 -0.83
C ALA A 101 7.51 22.09 -1.88
N ARG A 102 6.28 22.47 -2.24
CA ARG A 102 5.52 21.89 -3.36
C ARG A 102 6.29 22.10 -4.67
N ASN A 103 6.61 23.34 -5.01
CA ASN A 103 7.39 23.70 -6.19
C ASN A 103 8.72 22.92 -6.29
N ALA A 104 9.44 22.72 -5.18
CA ALA A 104 10.69 21.95 -5.19
C ALA A 104 10.48 20.47 -5.57
N ILE A 105 9.38 19.87 -5.13
CA ILE A 105 9.02 18.48 -5.46
C ILE A 105 8.50 18.38 -6.89
N ASP A 106 7.70 19.35 -7.35
CA ASP A 106 7.26 19.43 -8.75
C ASP A 106 8.45 19.59 -9.70
N TRP A 107 9.47 20.35 -9.31
CA TRP A 107 10.74 20.44 -10.04
C TRP A 107 11.52 19.11 -10.04
N LEU A 108 11.55 18.35 -8.94
CA LEU A 108 12.17 17.03 -8.89
C LEU A 108 11.42 16.00 -9.77
N LEU A 109 10.10 15.99 -9.72
CA LEU A 109 9.24 15.13 -10.55
C LEU A 109 9.37 15.50 -12.04
N THR A 110 9.41 16.80 -12.35
CA THR A 110 9.59 17.32 -13.72
C THR A 110 10.98 17.01 -14.25
N LYS A 111 12.04 17.22 -13.45
CA LYS A 111 13.41 16.80 -13.79
C LYS A 111 13.42 15.32 -14.14
N ARG A 112 12.86 14.45 -13.29
CA ARG A 112 12.78 13.00 -13.54
C ARG A 112 12.00 12.65 -14.81
N ARG A 113 10.86 13.29 -15.07
CA ARG A 113 10.07 13.10 -16.31
C ARG A 113 10.89 13.44 -17.56
N LEU A 114 11.86 14.35 -17.45
CA LEU A 114 12.70 14.80 -18.57
C LEU A 114 14.05 14.06 -18.68
N THR A 115 14.62 13.58 -17.57
CA THR A 115 15.94 12.90 -17.53
C THR A 115 15.87 11.37 -17.45
N SER A 116 14.68 10.76 -17.45
CA SER A 116 14.56 9.29 -17.50
C SER A 116 15.15 8.73 -18.81
N GLU A 117 15.47 7.44 -18.81
CA GLU A 117 16.16 6.74 -19.92
C GLU A 117 15.51 6.94 -21.30
N ARG A 118 14.19 7.16 -21.35
CA ARG A 118 13.40 7.35 -22.57
C ARG A 118 12.87 8.77 -22.75
N ALA A 119 13.39 9.74 -22.01
CA ALA A 119 12.94 11.12 -22.01
C ALA A 119 13.89 12.07 -22.77
N PRO A 120 13.45 13.30 -23.13
CA PRO A 120 14.22 14.20 -24.00
C PRO A 120 15.61 14.61 -23.51
N TRP A 121 15.86 14.54 -22.20
CA TRP A 121 17.15 14.87 -21.56
C TRP A 121 17.82 13.63 -20.95
N ALA A 122 17.57 12.44 -21.50
CA ALA A 122 18.27 11.22 -21.12
C ALA A 122 19.80 11.38 -21.28
N TYR A 123 20.56 11.10 -20.23
CA TYR A 123 22.02 11.12 -20.30
C TYR A 123 22.56 9.93 -21.10
N ARG A 124 23.66 10.12 -21.83
CA ARG A 124 24.35 9.03 -22.58
C ARG A 124 24.88 7.91 -21.67
N THR A 125 25.08 8.21 -20.40
CA THR A 125 25.33 7.27 -19.30
C THR A 125 24.39 7.66 -18.16
N PRO A 126 23.35 6.87 -17.84
CA PRO A 126 22.42 7.19 -16.77
C PRO A 126 23.09 7.13 -15.40
N GLU A 127 22.62 7.94 -14.45
CA GLU A 127 22.99 7.84 -13.03
C GLU A 127 22.53 6.50 -12.44
N GLU A 128 23.20 6.05 -11.38
CA GLU A 128 22.84 4.81 -10.68
C GLU A 128 21.43 4.91 -10.06
N VAL A 129 20.58 3.93 -10.34
CA VAL A 129 19.16 3.95 -9.94
C VAL A 129 18.98 3.15 -8.66
N HIS A 130 18.77 3.85 -7.55
CA HIS A 130 18.45 3.27 -6.24
C HIS A 130 16.94 3.05 -6.06
N TRP A 131 16.56 2.11 -5.19
CA TRP A 131 15.20 1.60 -5.07
C TRP A 131 14.68 1.61 -3.63
N LYS A 132 13.36 1.83 -3.47
CA LYS A 132 12.59 1.68 -2.22
C LYS A 132 11.31 0.89 -2.47
N LEU A 133 10.78 0.24 -1.45
CA LEU A 133 9.52 -0.49 -1.52
C LEU A 133 8.37 0.47 -1.86
N SER A 134 7.47 0.04 -2.75
CA SER A 134 6.24 0.77 -3.04
C SER A 134 5.26 0.69 -1.86
N THR A 135 4.52 1.76 -1.61
CA THR A 135 3.45 1.81 -0.61
C THR A 135 2.17 1.07 -1.03
N GLU A 136 2.09 0.67 -2.30
CA GLU A 136 0.85 0.11 -2.88
C GLU A 136 0.69 -1.37 -2.53
N GLU A 137 -0.51 -1.72 -2.07
CA GLU A 137 -0.92 -3.08 -1.68
C GLU A 137 -1.87 -3.69 -2.72
N THR A 138 -1.70 -4.97 -3.02
CA THR A 138 -2.69 -5.76 -3.79
C THR A 138 -3.95 -6.06 -2.96
N PHE A 139 -5.00 -6.62 -3.56
CA PHE A 139 -6.17 -7.15 -2.82
C PHE A 139 -5.78 -8.21 -1.77
N GLN A 140 -4.69 -8.96 -2.03
CA GLN A 140 -4.10 -9.91 -1.07
C GLN A 140 -3.14 -9.26 -0.05
N ARG A 141 -3.03 -7.93 -0.03
CA ARG A 141 -2.14 -7.13 0.82
C ARG A 141 -0.65 -7.43 0.61
N MET A 142 -0.24 -7.72 -0.62
CA MET A 142 1.17 -7.89 -1.00
C MET A 142 1.74 -6.57 -1.53
N ARG A 143 2.98 -6.24 -1.16
CA ARG A 143 3.72 -5.09 -1.71
C ARG A 143 4.84 -5.60 -2.62
N LEU A 144 4.49 -5.90 -3.87
CA LEU A 144 5.35 -6.61 -4.81
C LEU A 144 6.42 -5.72 -5.49
N ARG A 145 6.20 -4.40 -5.52
CA ARG A 145 6.87 -3.49 -6.45
C ARG A 145 7.91 -2.60 -5.78
N MET A 146 9.04 -2.42 -6.46
CA MET A 146 10.06 -1.44 -6.14
C MET A 146 9.87 -0.16 -6.96
N THR A 147 10.03 0.99 -6.32
CA THR A 147 9.99 2.33 -6.93
C THR A 147 11.34 3.03 -6.76
N GLN A 148 11.66 3.96 -7.65
CA GLN A 148 12.93 4.70 -7.57
C GLN A 148 13.01 5.52 -6.27
N ASN A 149 14.10 5.39 -5.52
CA ASN A 149 14.37 6.22 -4.36
C ASN A 149 15.13 7.48 -4.77
N LEU A 150 14.48 8.65 -4.66
CA LEU A 150 15.05 9.93 -5.08
C LEU A 150 15.91 10.57 -3.98
N ASN A 151 15.53 10.41 -2.72
CA ASN A 151 16.33 10.79 -1.55
C ASN A 151 17.07 9.57 -1.00
N TYR A 152 17.86 8.92 -1.86
CA TYR A 152 18.70 7.82 -1.46
C TYR A 152 19.87 8.30 -0.56
N SER A 153 20.21 7.48 0.43
CA SER A 153 21.37 7.64 1.30
C SER A 153 22.13 6.32 1.33
N TYR A 154 23.45 6.37 1.13
CA TYR A 154 24.32 5.21 1.34
C TYR A 154 24.47 4.83 2.83
N HIS A 155 24.01 5.70 3.75
CA HIS A 155 24.18 5.57 5.20
C HIS A 155 25.64 5.34 5.63
N MET A 156 26.59 5.97 4.95
CA MET A 156 28.04 5.81 5.20
C MET A 156 28.44 6.20 6.63
N GLU A 157 27.85 7.26 7.19
CA GLU A 157 28.04 7.66 8.59
C GLU A 157 27.65 6.52 9.55
N ALA A 158 26.51 5.88 9.31
CA ALA A 158 26.03 4.74 10.09
C ALA A 158 26.92 3.49 9.97
N SER A 159 27.58 3.33 8.82
CA SER A 159 28.59 2.27 8.58
C SER A 159 29.91 2.56 9.29
N ASN A 160 30.40 3.81 9.24
CA ASN A 160 31.59 4.23 9.97
C ASN A 160 31.39 4.14 11.49
N ALA A 161 30.21 4.53 11.98
CA ALA A 161 29.82 4.43 13.39
C ALA A 161 29.62 2.98 13.89
N ARG A 162 29.30 2.03 13.00
CA ARG A 162 29.37 0.58 13.32
C ARG A 162 30.82 0.12 13.50
N ASP A 163 31.71 0.56 12.62
CA ASP A 163 33.12 0.14 12.58
C ASP A 163 34.01 0.86 13.61
N ASN A 164 33.47 1.79 14.41
CA ASN A 164 34.21 2.70 15.30
C ASN A 164 35.32 3.50 14.58
N LYS A 165 35.12 3.85 13.30
CA LYS A 165 36.03 4.74 12.58
C LYS A 165 35.75 6.17 13.03
N SER A 166 36.64 6.72 13.85
CA SER A 166 36.67 8.15 14.16
C SER A 166 37.24 8.91 12.96
N ASP A 167 36.42 9.74 12.30
CA ASP A 167 36.95 10.76 11.40
C ASP A 167 37.48 11.94 12.23
N GLU A 168 38.77 12.25 12.11
CA GLU A 168 39.41 13.42 12.76
C GLU A 168 39.07 14.75 12.07
N ASN A 169 38.14 14.75 11.10
CA ASN A 169 37.63 15.96 10.45
C ASN A 169 36.12 15.82 10.23
N LEU A 170 35.31 16.66 10.89
CA LEU A 170 34.19 17.42 10.30
C LEU A 170 33.41 18.21 11.36
N ASP A 171 32.84 19.34 10.92
CA ASP A 171 32.10 20.29 11.75
C ASP A 171 30.79 19.70 12.34
N GLY A 172 30.54 19.99 13.61
CA GLY A 172 29.44 19.42 14.40
C GLY A 172 28.02 19.93 14.11
N ASP A 173 27.72 20.41 12.89
CA ASP A 173 26.47 21.13 12.59
C ASP A 173 25.46 20.35 11.70
N THR A 174 25.77 19.09 11.35
CA THR A 174 24.86 18.24 10.53
C THR A 174 24.08 17.20 11.35
N LEU A 175 24.44 16.99 12.63
CA LEU A 175 23.85 15.97 13.52
C LEU A 175 22.44 16.32 14.05
N SER A 176 21.90 17.50 13.73
CA SER A 176 20.65 18.03 14.29
C SER A 176 19.39 17.71 13.46
N GLN A 177 19.53 17.20 12.23
CA GLN A 177 18.39 16.77 11.41
C GLN A 177 18.32 15.24 11.44
N SER A 178 17.46 14.68 12.28
CA SER A 178 17.28 13.23 12.31
C SER A 178 16.86 12.72 10.92
N VAL A 179 17.59 11.73 10.40
CA VAL A 179 17.35 11.16 9.06
C VAL A 179 15.91 10.67 8.87
N PRO A 180 15.22 10.08 9.89
CA PRO A 180 13.78 9.81 9.82
C PRO A 180 12.91 11.02 9.46
N LEU A 181 13.24 12.22 9.97
CA LEU A 181 12.48 13.44 9.70
C LEU A 181 12.50 13.82 8.20
N ARG A 182 13.60 13.55 7.48
CA ARG A 182 13.71 13.82 6.03
C ARG A 182 12.97 12.80 5.16
N VAL A 183 13.03 11.51 5.50
CA VAL A 183 12.37 10.46 4.70
C VAL A 183 10.86 10.40 4.95
N ALA A 184 10.41 10.59 6.20
CA ALA A 184 8.99 10.72 6.54
C ALA A 184 8.33 11.92 5.83
N ARG A 185 9.09 13.00 5.59
CA ARG A 185 8.63 14.18 4.82
C ARG A 185 8.24 13.80 3.40
N GLU A 186 9.00 12.93 2.71
CA GLU A 186 8.64 12.51 1.35
C GLU A 186 7.48 11.52 1.29
N ALA A 187 7.46 10.53 2.18
CA ALA A 187 6.41 9.52 2.21
C ALA A 187 5.01 10.14 2.39
N VAL A 188 4.95 11.28 3.08
CA VAL A 188 3.74 12.08 3.22
C VAL A 188 3.57 13.11 2.09
N VAL A 189 4.57 13.90 1.69
CA VAL A 189 4.33 14.91 0.63
C VAL A 189 4.01 14.28 -0.73
N MET A 190 4.62 13.14 -1.11
CA MET A 190 4.23 12.41 -2.33
C MET A 190 2.76 11.92 -2.32
N ARG A 191 2.13 11.92 -1.14
CA ARG A 191 0.73 11.56 -0.88
C ARG A 191 -0.18 12.78 -0.73
N SER A 192 0.29 13.86 -0.09
CA SER A 192 -0.46 15.13 -0.01
C SER A 192 -0.64 15.81 -1.38
N LEU A 193 0.24 15.54 -2.35
CA LEU A 193 0.05 15.96 -3.75
C LEU A 193 -1.04 15.17 -4.49
N GLU A 194 -1.59 14.09 -3.90
CA GLU A 194 -2.66 13.28 -4.51
C GLU A 194 -4.07 13.85 -4.24
N ALA A 195 -4.20 14.89 -3.41
CA ALA A 195 -5.48 15.41 -2.92
C ALA A 195 -5.84 16.83 -3.42
N ASP A 196 -4.93 17.52 -4.12
CA ASP A 196 -5.03 18.95 -4.47
C ASP A 196 -5.10 19.22 -6.00
N GLU A 197 -5.14 18.19 -6.85
CA GLU A 197 -5.43 18.37 -8.29
C GLU A 197 -6.95 18.46 -8.54
N ASP A 198 -7.58 19.57 -8.09
CA ASP A 198 -8.76 20.20 -8.75
C ASP A 198 -9.29 21.41 -7.94
N GLU A 199 -8.71 22.60 -8.15
CA GLU A 199 -9.44 23.89 -8.25
C GLU A 199 -8.46 25.07 -8.50
N GLU A 200 -8.18 25.43 -9.76
CA GLU A 200 -7.89 26.84 -10.10
C GLU A 200 -8.28 27.23 -11.54
N LEU A 201 -9.43 27.91 -11.64
CA LEU A 201 -9.73 29.00 -12.58
C LEU A 201 -9.69 28.77 -14.11
N THR A 202 -10.86 28.49 -14.69
CA THR A 202 -11.27 29.11 -15.96
C THR A 202 -12.59 29.87 -15.82
N ALA A 203 -12.52 31.19 -15.61
CA ALA A 203 -13.69 32.05 -15.66
C ALA A 203 -14.13 32.27 -17.13
N SER A 204 -15.09 31.48 -17.61
CA SER A 204 -15.81 31.80 -18.84
C SER A 204 -17.32 31.66 -18.64
N ASN A 205 -18.04 32.77 -18.81
CA ASN A 205 -19.50 32.80 -18.70
C ASN A 205 -20.13 31.96 -19.82
N ASN A 206 -20.78 30.85 -19.45
CA ASN A 206 -21.90 30.31 -20.21
C ASN A 206 -22.87 29.58 -19.27
N SER A 207 -24.14 29.97 -19.32
CA SER A 207 -25.16 29.53 -18.38
C SER A 207 -25.68 28.12 -18.71
N VAL A 208 -25.24 27.12 -17.96
CA VAL A 208 -25.94 25.84 -17.80
C VAL A 208 -26.10 25.60 -16.30
N SER A 209 -27.33 25.48 -15.82
CA SER A 209 -27.64 25.30 -14.40
C SER A 209 -27.24 23.90 -13.92
N PRO A 210 -26.35 23.75 -12.93
CA PRO A 210 -26.06 22.45 -12.33
C PRO A 210 -27.21 22.00 -11.40
N PRO A 211 -27.38 20.68 -11.18
CA PRO A 211 -28.27 20.17 -10.14
C PRO A 211 -27.77 20.58 -8.75
N MET A 212 -28.70 20.69 -7.78
CA MET A 212 -28.47 21.29 -6.46
C MET A 212 -27.13 20.88 -5.81
N SER A 213 -26.28 21.87 -5.52
CA SER A 213 -25.09 21.65 -4.71
C SER A 213 -25.49 21.28 -3.27
N VAL A 214 -25.11 20.09 -2.84
CA VAL A 214 -25.16 19.71 -1.43
C VAL A 214 -24.08 20.53 -0.73
N VAL A 215 -24.48 21.57 -0.01
CA VAL A 215 -23.54 22.41 0.76
C VAL A 215 -22.83 21.51 1.77
N GLU A 216 -21.53 21.31 1.54
CA GLU A 216 -20.71 20.47 2.40
C GLU A 216 -20.66 21.04 3.81
N LYS A 217 -21.04 20.21 4.79
CA LYS A 217 -21.09 20.62 6.19
C LYS A 217 -20.16 19.74 7.01
N VAL A 218 -19.21 20.36 7.72
CA VAL A 218 -18.43 19.67 8.76
C VAL A 218 -19.37 19.25 9.88
N VAL A 219 -19.32 17.98 10.25
CA VAL A 219 -20.21 17.34 11.24
C VAL A 219 -19.49 16.74 12.43
N LEU A 220 -18.15 16.68 12.40
CA LEU A 220 -17.28 16.34 13.53
C LEU A 220 -15.87 16.91 13.30
N GLU A 221 -15.21 17.34 14.36
CA GLU A 221 -13.77 17.62 14.41
C GLU A 221 -13.23 17.03 15.72
N VAL A 222 -12.11 16.30 15.67
CA VAL A 222 -11.41 15.72 16.83
C VAL A 222 -9.90 15.72 16.62
N ASP A 223 -9.14 15.86 17.70
CA ASP A 223 -7.69 15.67 17.69
C ASP A 223 -7.35 14.16 17.65
N CYS A 224 -6.47 13.78 16.73
CA CYS A 224 -6.03 12.42 16.44
C CYS A 224 -4.60 12.43 15.87
N GLU A 225 -4.00 11.26 15.71
CA GLU A 225 -2.65 11.06 15.17
C GLU A 225 -2.72 10.13 13.97
N LEU A 226 -2.07 10.48 12.86
CA LEU A 226 -1.86 9.57 11.73
C LEU A 226 -0.59 8.76 11.99
N VAL A 227 -0.76 7.45 12.19
CA VAL A 227 0.35 6.51 12.37
C VAL A 227 0.80 6.03 10.99
N THR A 228 2.09 6.17 10.72
CA THR A 228 2.74 5.70 9.50
C THR A 228 3.96 4.85 9.86
N LEU A 229 4.46 4.08 8.89
CA LEU A 229 5.67 3.25 9.05
C LEU A 229 6.90 4.03 9.58
N MET A 230 6.96 5.34 9.32
CA MET A 230 8.12 6.19 9.66
C MET A 230 7.92 7.12 10.87
N ASP A 231 6.67 7.50 11.16
CA ASP A 231 6.36 8.65 12.02
C ASP A 231 4.90 8.60 12.51
N VAL A 232 4.63 9.24 13.66
CA VAL A 232 3.29 9.43 14.23
C VAL A 232 2.97 10.92 14.21
N MET A 233 2.08 11.33 13.30
CA MET A 233 1.84 12.75 13.03
C MET A 233 0.59 13.26 13.77
N PRO A 234 0.73 14.12 14.79
CA PRO A 234 -0.42 14.72 15.48
C PRO A 234 -1.15 15.71 14.57
N GLY A 235 -2.48 15.69 14.66
CA GLY A 235 -3.34 16.48 13.78
C GLY A 235 -4.81 16.49 14.20
N LYS A 236 -5.65 16.98 13.28
CA LYS A 236 -7.09 17.07 13.45
C LYS A 236 -7.80 16.29 12.37
N LEU A 237 -8.62 15.33 12.79
CA LEU A 237 -9.54 14.60 11.92
C LEU A 237 -10.88 15.33 11.88
N LYS A 238 -11.31 15.75 10.68
CA LYS A 238 -12.62 16.34 10.42
C LYS A 238 -13.46 15.37 9.58
N VAL A 239 -14.75 15.28 9.86
CA VAL A 239 -15.70 14.52 9.04
C VAL A 239 -16.77 15.48 8.56
N SER A 240 -17.03 15.52 7.25
CA SER A 240 -18.11 16.29 6.64
C SER A 240 -19.28 15.38 6.26
N THR A 241 -20.23 15.90 5.48
CA THR A 241 -21.31 15.13 4.84
C THR A 241 -20.85 14.23 3.70
N THR A 242 -19.63 14.44 3.18
CA THR A 242 -19.18 13.94 1.88
C THR A 242 -17.74 13.41 1.91
N HIS A 243 -16.90 13.92 2.80
CA HIS A 243 -15.48 13.59 2.93
C HIS A 243 -15.05 13.39 4.39
N VAL A 244 -13.87 12.80 4.58
CA VAL A 244 -13.09 12.81 5.81
C VAL A 244 -11.76 13.51 5.50
N TYR A 245 -11.35 14.44 6.37
CA TYR A 245 -10.11 15.20 6.24
C TYR A 245 -9.21 14.92 7.44
N PHE A 246 -7.89 14.86 7.21
CA PHE A 246 -6.90 14.91 8.29
C PHE A 246 -5.89 16.03 8.03
N THR A 247 -5.82 17.00 8.95
CA THR A 247 -4.84 18.10 8.91
C THR A 247 -3.76 17.84 9.98
N ALA A 248 -2.57 17.41 9.59
CA ALA A 248 -1.43 17.22 10.48
C ALA A 248 -0.58 18.49 10.58
N ASN A 249 -0.14 18.86 11.79
CA ASN A 249 0.72 20.01 12.02
C ASN A 249 2.07 19.53 12.55
N ARG A 250 3.16 19.67 11.78
CA ARG A 250 4.51 19.27 12.23
C ARG A 250 5.45 20.47 12.30
N SER A 251 5.87 20.83 13.51
CA SER A 251 6.97 21.76 13.76
C SER A 251 8.31 21.11 13.40
N SER A 252 9.18 21.86 12.70
CA SER A 252 10.56 21.45 12.43
C SER A 252 11.49 22.24 13.34
N ASP A 253 12.05 21.58 14.36
CA ASP A 253 12.97 22.19 15.35
C ASP A 253 14.18 22.88 14.70
N ALA A 254 14.62 22.40 13.52
CA ALA A 254 15.75 22.96 12.80
C ALA A 254 15.49 24.29 12.07
N TRP A 255 14.24 24.75 11.90
CA TRP A 255 13.92 25.91 11.03
C TRP A 255 12.72 26.78 11.45
N ASP A 256 12.05 26.52 12.58
CA ASP A 256 10.81 27.20 13.00
C ASP A 256 9.63 27.08 11.97
N LEU A 257 9.79 26.21 10.97
CA LEU A 257 8.82 25.97 9.90
C LEU A 257 7.83 24.88 10.30
N THR A 258 6.58 25.27 10.49
CA THR A 258 5.45 24.35 10.66
C THR A 258 4.98 23.90 9.27
N THR A 259 5.30 22.67 8.89
CA THR A 259 4.73 22.04 7.69
C THR A 259 3.35 21.50 8.05
N VAL A 260 2.35 21.76 7.21
CA VAL A 260 0.99 21.25 7.39
C VAL A 260 0.76 20.23 6.28
N TYR A 261 0.22 19.07 6.65
CA TYR A 261 -0.18 18.03 5.71
C TYR A 261 -1.68 17.90 5.75
N GLU A 262 -2.32 17.96 4.59
CA GLU A 262 -3.73 17.69 4.45
C GLU A 262 -3.93 16.41 3.65
N PHE A 263 -4.88 15.60 4.11
CA PHE A 263 -5.33 14.38 3.46
C PHE A 263 -6.84 14.46 3.37
N THR A 264 -7.38 14.16 2.19
CA THR A 264 -8.83 14.18 1.91
C THR A 264 -9.22 12.82 1.38
N TRP A 265 -10.31 12.26 1.90
CA TRP A 265 -10.86 10.97 1.47
C TRP A 265 -12.36 11.11 1.28
N ALA A 266 -12.88 10.77 0.11
CA ALA A 266 -14.32 10.78 -0.12
C ALA A 266 -14.99 9.64 0.67
N LEU A 267 -16.18 9.89 1.22
CA LEU A 267 -16.97 8.82 1.84
C LEU A 267 -17.34 7.74 0.80
N ALA A 268 -17.42 8.10 -0.48
CA ALA A 268 -17.58 7.13 -1.57
C ALA A 268 -16.40 6.17 -1.71
N GLU A 269 -15.19 6.57 -1.32
CA GLU A 269 -13.98 5.73 -1.42
C GLU A 269 -13.80 4.79 -0.21
N LEU A 270 -14.48 5.04 0.92
CA LEU A 270 -14.39 4.17 2.10
C LEU A 270 -15.02 2.79 1.82
N ARG A 271 -14.16 1.78 1.63
CA ARG A 271 -14.54 0.36 1.46
C ARG A 271 -14.75 -0.32 2.81
N GLU A 272 -13.85 -0.08 3.76
CA GLU A 272 -13.91 -0.66 5.11
C GLU A 272 -13.39 0.32 6.16
N VAL A 273 -13.95 0.26 7.38
CA VAL A 273 -13.49 1.02 8.54
C VAL A 273 -13.36 0.06 9.71
N HIS A 274 -12.14 -0.23 10.13
CA HIS A 274 -11.85 -1.18 11.20
C HIS A 274 -11.52 -0.46 12.51
N LEU A 275 -12.02 -1.01 13.63
CA LEU A 275 -11.57 -0.57 14.96
C LEU A 275 -10.25 -1.29 15.29
N ARG A 276 -9.20 -0.51 15.58
CA ARG A 276 -7.84 -1.00 15.83
C ARG A 276 -7.38 -0.72 17.26
N ARG A 277 -6.18 -1.22 17.55
CA ARG A 277 -5.44 -1.00 18.79
C ARG A 277 -4.12 -0.30 18.46
N HIS A 278 -3.64 0.58 19.32
CA HIS A 278 -2.30 1.17 19.22
C HIS A 278 -1.67 1.18 20.61
N ASN A 279 -0.42 0.74 20.73
CA ASN A 279 0.25 0.42 22.01
C ASN A 279 -0.69 -0.40 22.93
N LEU A 280 -1.28 -1.48 22.41
CA LEU A 280 -2.33 -2.32 23.03
C LEU A 280 -3.65 -1.62 23.46
N ARG A 281 -3.76 -0.29 23.39
CA ARG A 281 -5.00 0.45 23.72
C ARG A 281 -6.02 0.40 22.60
N ARG A 282 -7.31 0.29 22.94
CA ARG A 282 -8.45 0.37 21.99
C ARG A 282 -8.74 1.82 21.58
N SER A 283 -7.77 2.45 20.92
CA SER A 283 -7.69 3.89 20.64
C SER A 283 -7.75 4.23 19.14
N ALA A 284 -7.38 3.31 18.25
CA ALA A 284 -7.19 3.57 16.82
C ALA A 284 -8.33 3.07 15.89
N LEU A 285 -8.33 3.61 14.68
CA LEU A 285 -9.14 3.25 13.51
C LEU A 285 -8.20 2.97 12.33
N GLU A 286 -8.64 2.14 11.39
CA GLU A 286 -7.96 1.99 10.09
C GLU A 286 -9.00 2.06 8.97
N PHE A 287 -8.79 2.99 8.04
CA PHE A 287 -9.60 3.15 6.84
C PHE A 287 -8.96 2.33 5.72
N PHE A 288 -9.77 1.59 4.96
CA PHE A 288 -9.36 0.95 3.71
C PHE A 288 -10.22 1.52 2.59
N LEU A 289 -9.58 1.99 1.53
CA LEU A 289 -10.26 2.60 0.41
C LEU A 289 -10.56 1.56 -0.70
N VAL A 290 -11.41 1.95 -1.65
CA VAL A 290 -11.73 1.16 -2.86
C VAL A 290 -10.45 0.85 -3.66
N ASP A 291 -9.49 1.77 -3.65
CA ASP A 291 -8.25 1.71 -4.43
C ASP A 291 -7.10 0.91 -3.77
N GLN A 292 -7.38 0.19 -2.68
CA GLN A 292 -6.46 -0.54 -1.80
C GLN A 292 -5.60 0.29 -0.83
N THR A 293 -5.56 1.63 -0.93
CA THR A 293 -4.84 2.41 0.08
C THR A 293 -5.49 2.30 1.46
N ASN A 294 -4.67 2.44 2.51
CA ASN A 294 -5.14 2.39 3.88
C ASN A 294 -4.41 3.40 4.78
N TYR A 295 -5.13 3.87 5.80
CA TYR A 295 -4.71 4.95 6.69
C TYR A 295 -5.05 4.60 8.13
N PHE A 296 -4.04 4.60 9.00
CA PHE A 296 -4.18 4.22 10.41
C PHE A 296 -4.22 5.47 11.29
N ILE A 297 -5.35 5.71 11.96
CA ILE A 297 -5.59 6.91 12.76
C ILE A 297 -5.74 6.52 14.23
N ASN A 298 -4.79 6.91 15.08
CA ASN A 298 -4.92 6.82 16.54
C ASN A 298 -5.69 8.02 17.10
N CYS A 299 -6.56 7.82 18.08
CA CYS A 299 -7.30 8.89 18.76
C CYS A 299 -7.53 8.50 20.22
N SER A 300 -8.16 9.36 21.04
CA SER A 300 -8.70 8.86 22.32
C SER A 300 -9.80 7.82 22.09
N LYS A 301 -9.92 6.83 22.99
CA LYS A 301 -10.98 5.79 22.98
C LYS A 301 -12.39 6.38 22.83
N LYS A 302 -12.64 7.57 23.41
CA LYS A 302 -13.90 8.32 23.28
C LYS A 302 -14.04 8.96 21.90
N ALA A 303 -13.03 9.68 21.42
CA ALA A 303 -13.04 10.32 20.10
C ALA A 303 -13.23 9.28 18.98
N ARG A 304 -12.44 8.20 19.01
CA ARG A 304 -12.53 7.06 18.08
C ARG A 304 -13.96 6.53 17.94
N ASN A 305 -14.63 6.29 19.07
CA ASN A 305 -16.01 5.77 19.07
C ASN A 305 -17.00 6.80 18.46
N THR A 306 -16.76 8.09 18.65
CA THR A 306 -17.57 9.17 18.06
C THR A 306 -17.35 9.27 16.55
N VAL A 307 -16.09 9.25 16.09
CA VAL A 307 -15.72 9.23 14.67
C VAL A 307 -16.38 8.05 13.96
N TYR A 308 -16.21 6.84 14.49
CA TYR A 308 -16.79 5.62 13.91
C TYR A 308 -18.31 5.75 13.78
N LYS A 309 -19.02 6.08 14.88
CA LYS A 309 -20.48 6.27 14.86
C LYS A 309 -20.91 7.32 13.85
N LYS A 310 -20.12 8.40 13.68
CA LYS A 310 -20.46 9.48 12.78
C LYS A 310 -20.32 9.07 11.30
N ILE A 311 -19.21 8.43 10.93
CA ILE A 311 -19.01 7.89 9.57
C ILE A 311 -20.12 6.87 9.25
N MET A 312 -20.41 5.91 10.15
CA MET A 312 -21.50 4.95 9.95
C MET A 312 -22.88 5.61 9.77
N SER A 313 -23.14 6.74 10.46
CA SER A 313 -24.42 7.46 10.33
C SER A 313 -24.62 8.12 8.96
N LEU A 314 -23.55 8.38 8.22
CA LEU A 314 -23.57 8.98 6.88
C LEU A 314 -23.81 7.95 5.77
N ARG A 315 -23.77 6.65 6.09
CA ARG A 315 -23.99 5.51 5.18
C ARG A 315 -23.13 5.59 3.90
N PRO A 316 -21.79 5.47 4.01
CA PRO A 316 -20.90 5.49 2.86
C PRO A 316 -21.28 4.39 1.86
N PRO A 317 -21.40 4.67 0.54
CA PRO A 317 -22.07 3.78 -0.40
C PRO A 317 -21.33 2.47 -0.69
N ASN A 318 -20.00 2.48 -0.59
CA ASN A 318 -19.14 1.33 -0.92
C ASN A 318 -18.70 0.54 0.33
N LEU A 319 -19.25 0.84 1.50
CA LEU A 319 -18.84 0.22 2.76
C LEU A 319 -19.36 -1.22 2.89
N TYR A 320 -18.46 -2.21 2.96
CA TYR A 320 -18.84 -3.63 2.97
C TYR A 320 -19.51 -4.09 4.30
N TYR A 321 -19.10 -3.53 5.44
CA TYR A 321 -19.63 -3.88 6.75
C TYR A 321 -20.26 -2.69 7.47
N MET A 322 -21.53 -2.81 7.86
CA MET A 322 -22.21 -1.84 8.71
C MET A 322 -22.23 -2.31 10.18
N GLY A 323 -21.71 -1.46 11.08
CA GLY A 323 -21.74 -1.66 12.53
C GLY A 323 -20.44 -2.22 13.13
N ALA A 324 -20.11 -1.76 14.35
CA ALA A 324 -18.89 -2.15 15.05
C ALA A 324 -18.93 -3.64 15.46
N ARG A 325 -17.94 -4.41 15.03
CA ARG A 325 -17.76 -5.83 15.38
C ARG A 325 -16.44 -6.02 16.11
N SER A 326 -16.38 -6.98 17.03
CA SER A 326 -15.09 -7.47 17.55
C SER A 326 -14.36 -8.28 16.46
N PRO A 327 -13.02 -8.44 16.53
CA PRO A 327 -12.26 -9.27 15.59
C PRO A 327 -12.86 -10.69 15.38
N ALA A 328 -13.24 -11.36 16.46
CA ALA A 328 -13.89 -12.68 16.41
C ALA A 328 -15.24 -12.66 15.67
N GLN A 329 -16.07 -11.63 15.90
CA GLN A 329 -17.35 -11.47 15.21
C GLN A 329 -17.15 -11.10 13.73
N LEU A 330 -16.10 -10.35 13.41
CA LEU A 330 -15.75 -10.00 12.04
C LEU A 330 -15.32 -11.23 11.24
N LEU A 331 -14.46 -12.09 11.80
CA LEU A 331 -14.07 -13.37 11.20
C LEU A 331 -15.28 -14.29 10.97
N LYS A 332 -16.17 -14.43 11.97
CA LYS A 332 -17.37 -15.25 11.83
C LYS A 332 -18.32 -14.73 10.74
N ALA A 333 -18.46 -13.41 10.63
CA ALA A 333 -19.40 -12.79 9.71
C ALA A 333 -18.85 -12.51 8.29
N SER A 334 -17.56 -12.73 8.06
CA SER A 334 -16.94 -12.63 6.72
C SER A 334 -17.00 -13.94 5.93
N GLY A 335 -17.30 -15.07 6.59
CA GLY A 335 -17.31 -16.41 5.98
C GLY A 335 -15.93 -16.94 5.57
N LEU A 336 -14.85 -16.19 5.81
CA LEU A 336 -13.51 -16.51 5.29
C LEU A 336 -12.99 -17.88 5.74
N THR A 337 -13.25 -18.29 6.98
CA THR A 337 -12.86 -19.62 7.49
C THR A 337 -13.51 -20.74 6.68
N GLU A 338 -14.79 -20.61 6.34
CA GLU A 338 -15.52 -21.62 5.56
C GLU A 338 -14.98 -21.68 4.11
N ARG A 339 -14.74 -20.51 3.51
CA ARG A 339 -14.13 -20.39 2.17
C ARG A 339 -12.73 -21.00 2.13
N TRP A 340 -11.90 -20.74 3.14
CA TRP A 340 -10.57 -21.35 3.25
C TRP A 340 -10.63 -22.86 3.44
N VAL A 341 -11.51 -23.35 4.32
CA VAL A 341 -11.74 -24.79 4.53
C VAL A 341 -12.13 -25.49 3.23
N LYS A 342 -12.98 -24.86 2.41
CA LYS A 342 -13.42 -25.33 1.08
C LYS A 342 -12.41 -25.09 -0.05
N ARG A 343 -11.23 -24.50 0.24
CA ARG A 343 -10.19 -24.11 -0.72
C ARG A 343 -10.60 -23.07 -1.77
N GLU A 344 -11.58 -22.23 -1.46
CA GLU A 344 -11.96 -21.08 -2.29
C GLU A 344 -11.00 -19.87 -2.15
N ILE A 345 -10.16 -19.87 -1.11
CA ILE A 345 -9.05 -18.93 -0.89
C ILE A 345 -7.82 -19.72 -0.42
N SER A 346 -6.63 -19.24 -0.78
CA SER A 346 -5.32 -19.83 -0.47
C SER A 346 -4.96 -19.77 1.03
N ASN A 347 -3.93 -20.52 1.46
CA ASN A 347 -3.40 -20.44 2.82
C ASN A 347 -2.82 -19.03 3.08
N PHE A 348 -2.07 -18.48 2.12
CA PHE A 348 -1.52 -17.14 2.21
C PHE A 348 -2.60 -16.06 2.37
N GLU A 349 -3.63 -16.06 1.52
CA GLU A 349 -4.73 -15.09 1.62
C GLU A 349 -5.43 -15.20 2.97
N TYR A 350 -5.70 -16.42 3.44
CA TYR A 350 -6.33 -16.63 4.72
C TYR A 350 -5.47 -16.12 5.89
N LEU A 351 -4.16 -16.35 5.87
CA LEU A 351 -3.23 -15.80 6.85
C LEU A 351 -3.17 -14.26 6.82
N MET A 352 -3.15 -13.63 5.63
CA MET A 352 -3.20 -12.16 5.52
C MET A 352 -4.51 -11.59 6.08
N GLN A 353 -5.64 -12.27 5.84
CA GLN A 353 -6.94 -11.86 6.37
C GLN A 353 -7.03 -12.07 7.89
N LEU A 354 -6.54 -13.19 8.44
CA LEU A 354 -6.48 -13.42 9.89
C LEU A 354 -5.62 -12.35 10.59
N ASN A 355 -4.44 -12.04 10.04
CA ASN A 355 -3.60 -10.95 10.51
C ASN A 355 -4.36 -9.61 10.51
N THR A 356 -4.98 -9.25 9.38
CA THR A 356 -5.75 -8.00 9.23
C THR A 356 -6.91 -7.92 10.20
N ILE A 357 -7.69 -8.99 10.38
CA ILE A 357 -8.82 -9.04 11.33
C ILE A 357 -8.32 -8.97 12.78
N ALA A 358 -7.18 -9.59 13.10
CA ALA A 358 -6.56 -9.53 14.42
C ALA A 358 -5.95 -8.14 14.76
N GLY A 359 -5.99 -7.19 13.81
CA GLY A 359 -5.51 -5.82 13.97
C GLY A 359 -4.06 -5.60 13.57
N ARG A 360 -3.45 -6.53 12.82
CA ARG A 360 -2.10 -6.36 12.26
C ARG A 360 -2.11 -5.45 11.02
N THR A 361 -1.09 -4.63 10.87
CA THR A 361 -0.98 -3.62 9.80
C THR A 361 0.47 -3.37 9.40
N TYR A 362 0.70 -2.89 8.18
CA TYR A 362 2.02 -2.43 7.75
C TYR A 362 2.34 -0.99 8.23
N ASN A 363 1.36 -0.25 8.75
CA ASN A 363 1.56 1.11 9.26
C ASN A 363 2.23 1.15 10.65
N ASP A 364 2.31 0.03 11.37
CA ASP A 364 2.88 -0.07 12.72
C ASP A 364 3.75 -1.34 12.80
N LEU A 365 5.08 -1.16 12.86
CA LEU A 365 6.05 -2.26 12.92
C LEU A 365 5.88 -3.17 14.14
N SER A 366 5.37 -2.66 15.26
CA SER A 366 5.12 -3.47 16.46
C SER A 366 3.89 -4.39 16.30
N GLN A 367 3.05 -4.07 15.32
CA GLN A 367 1.83 -4.78 14.93
C GLN A 367 1.91 -5.35 13.50
N TYR A 368 3.11 -5.66 13.01
CA TYR A 368 3.31 -6.23 11.67
C TYR A 368 2.65 -7.62 11.50
N PRO A 369 2.17 -7.98 10.29
CA PRO A 369 1.66 -9.32 10.01
C PRO A 369 2.69 -10.43 10.27
N VAL A 370 2.21 -11.61 10.69
CA VAL A 370 3.02 -12.76 11.12
C VAL A 370 2.67 -14.00 10.32
N PHE A 371 3.69 -14.74 9.88
CA PHE A 371 3.57 -15.99 9.11
C PHE A 371 4.42 -17.11 9.75
N PRO A 372 4.03 -18.39 9.60
CA PRO A 372 4.81 -19.51 10.12
C PRO A 372 6.11 -19.69 9.34
N TRP A 373 7.19 -20.08 10.02
CA TRP A 373 8.19 -20.95 9.36
C TRP A 373 7.52 -22.24 8.89
N VAL A 374 7.71 -22.61 7.63
CA VAL A 374 7.07 -23.79 7.00
C VAL A 374 8.06 -24.94 6.79
N LEU A 375 9.29 -24.63 6.35
CA LEU A 375 10.33 -25.60 6.04
C LEU A 375 11.33 -25.72 7.19
N VAL A 376 12.02 -26.85 7.26
CA VAL A 376 13.15 -27.09 8.19
C VAL A 376 14.45 -27.45 7.47
N ASP A 377 14.40 -27.79 6.18
CA ASP A 377 15.58 -28.12 5.38
C ASP A 377 16.07 -26.88 4.62
N TYR A 378 17.23 -26.39 5.04
CA TYR A 378 17.95 -25.28 4.42
C TYR A 378 19.39 -25.69 4.01
N GLU A 379 19.73 -26.97 4.04
CA GLU A 379 21.08 -27.48 3.77
C GLU A 379 21.15 -28.40 2.54
N SER A 380 20.05 -29.07 2.18
CA SER A 380 20.01 -29.95 1.01
C SER A 380 20.22 -29.19 -0.31
N LYS A 381 20.79 -29.90 -1.29
CA LYS A 381 20.98 -29.41 -2.67
C LYS A 381 19.68 -29.32 -3.47
N ASP A 382 18.70 -30.15 -3.11
CA ASP A 382 17.40 -30.25 -3.76
C ASP A 382 16.33 -30.31 -2.65
N LEU A 383 15.18 -29.67 -2.89
CA LEU A 383 14.07 -29.63 -1.93
C LEU A 383 12.87 -30.40 -2.50
N ASP A 384 12.57 -31.54 -1.90
CA ASP A 384 11.40 -32.35 -2.26
C ASP A 384 10.21 -32.03 -1.35
N LEU A 385 9.26 -31.26 -1.87
CA LEU A 385 8.02 -30.89 -1.17
C LEU A 385 7.01 -32.07 -1.03
N SER A 386 7.27 -33.24 -1.62
CA SER A 386 6.49 -34.45 -1.34
C SER A 386 6.94 -35.14 -0.04
N ASN A 387 8.17 -34.90 0.40
CA ASN A 387 8.73 -35.47 1.63
C ASN A 387 8.25 -34.70 2.87
N ARG A 388 7.45 -35.36 3.73
CA ARG A 388 6.93 -34.75 4.97
C ARG A 388 8.01 -34.28 5.95
N ALA A 389 9.23 -34.84 5.87
CA ALA A 389 10.32 -34.47 6.77
C ALA A 389 10.91 -33.07 6.52
N VAL A 390 10.67 -32.45 5.36
CA VAL A 390 11.15 -31.08 5.07
C VAL A 390 10.28 -30.00 5.73
N TYR A 391 9.14 -30.37 6.31
CA TYR A 391 8.17 -29.46 6.92
C TYR A 391 8.33 -29.35 8.43
N ARG A 392 8.06 -28.15 8.95
CA ARG A 392 7.96 -27.90 10.39
C ARG A 392 6.69 -28.52 10.95
N ASP A 393 6.80 -29.04 12.18
CA ASP A 393 5.64 -29.28 13.03
C ASP A 393 4.93 -27.95 13.40
N LEU A 394 3.86 -27.66 12.66
CA LEU A 394 3.05 -26.44 12.83
C LEU A 394 2.25 -26.42 14.15
N SER A 395 2.17 -27.54 14.88
CA SER A 395 1.50 -27.61 16.18
C SER A 395 2.32 -27.06 17.35
N LYS A 396 3.60 -26.72 17.11
CA LYS A 396 4.56 -26.26 18.12
C LYS A 396 5.11 -24.86 17.83
N PRO A 397 5.26 -24.00 18.86
CA PRO A 397 6.01 -22.75 18.72
C PRO A 397 7.51 -23.02 18.53
N ILE A 398 8.23 -22.07 17.92
CA ILE A 398 9.65 -22.20 17.55
C ILE A 398 10.52 -22.74 18.68
N GLY A 399 10.34 -22.22 19.90
CA GLY A 399 11.18 -22.52 21.06
C GLY A 399 11.20 -23.99 21.52
N VAL A 400 10.24 -24.81 21.09
CA VAL A 400 10.13 -26.24 21.43
C VAL A 400 10.11 -27.17 20.20
N LEU A 401 10.50 -26.67 19.02
CA LEU A 401 10.69 -27.52 17.84
C LEU A 401 11.83 -28.54 18.02
N ASN A 402 12.91 -28.12 18.67
CA ASN A 402 14.02 -29.00 19.03
C ASN A 402 13.67 -29.75 20.33
N PRO A 403 13.53 -31.10 20.31
CA PRO A 403 13.15 -31.88 21.49
C PRO A 403 14.10 -31.70 22.68
N ALA A 404 15.38 -31.39 22.45
CA ALA A 404 16.36 -31.18 23.51
C ALA A 404 16.06 -29.93 24.37
N ARG A 405 15.33 -28.95 23.83
CA ARG A 405 15.02 -27.67 24.49
C ARG A 405 13.71 -27.67 25.27
N VAL A 406 12.80 -28.63 25.01
CA VAL A 406 11.47 -28.70 25.65
C VAL A 406 11.58 -28.65 27.17
N LYS A 407 12.48 -29.46 27.73
CA LYS A 407 12.69 -29.52 29.19
C LYS A 407 13.23 -28.21 29.76
N GLU A 408 14.16 -27.55 29.08
CA GLU A 408 14.69 -26.24 29.51
C GLU A 408 13.59 -25.17 29.57
N VAL A 409 12.73 -25.14 28.54
CA VAL A 409 11.60 -24.21 28.44
C VAL A 409 10.55 -24.49 29.52
N GLU A 410 10.24 -25.75 29.80
CA GLU A 410 9.37 -26.15 30.91
C GLU A 410 9.95 -25.80 32.28
N ASP A 411 11.21 -26.14 32.52
CA ASP A 411 11.86 -25.91 33.81
C ASP A 411 11.99 -24.41 34.09
N ARG A 412 12.25 -23.58 33.05
CA ARG A 412 12.20 -22.12 33.15
C ARG A 412 10.82 -21.61 33.56
N TYR A 413 9.75 -22.11 32.95
CA TYR A 413 8.38 -21.69 33.31
C TYR A 413 8.00 -22.14 34.73
N LYS A 414 8.28 -23.40 35.09
CA LYS A 414 7.94 -23.97 36.41
C LYS A 414 8.63 -23.24 37.55
N HIS A 415 9.93 -23.01 37.43
CA HIS A 415 10.77 -22.41 38.48
C HIS A 415 10.87 -20.87 38.41
N PHE A 416 10.16 -20.20 37.48
CA PHE A 416 10.09 -18.74 37.49
C PHE A 416 9.33 -18.24 38.73
N GLU A 417 10.02 -17.44 39.54
CA GLU A 417 9.47 -16.72 40.69
C GLU A 417 9.92 -15.26 40.57
N ASP A 418 8.96 -14.33 40.59
CA ASP A 418 9.24 -12.89 40.59
C ASP A 418 9.26 -12.35 42.03
N PRO A 419 10.37 -11.76 42.51
CA PRO A 419 10.47 -11.19 43.85
C PRO A 419 9.42 -10.11 44.16
N THR A 420 8.84 -9.46 43.15
CA THR A 420 7.80 -8.44 43.34
C THR A 420 6.36 -8.98 43.27
N GLY A 421 6.16 -10.22 42.82
CA GLY A 421 4.84 -10.80 42.54
C GLY A 421 4.06 -10.11 41.40
N THR A 422 4.71 -9.25 40.61
CA THR A 422 4.09 -8.46 39.54
C THR A 422 4.18 -9.17 38.19
N ILE A 423 5.27 -9.88 37.93
CA ILE A 423 5.55 -10.54 36.65
C ILE A 423 4.96 -11.96 36.65
N ALA A 424 4.00 -12.22 35.76
CA ALA A 424 3.44 -13.56 35.57
C ALA A 424 4.46 -14.51 34.89
N LYS A 425 4.34 -15.82 35.17
CA LYS A 425 5.21 -16.86 34.57
C LYS A 425 5.10 -16.89 33.04
N PHE A 426 6.23 -17.03 32.35
CA PHE A 426 6.33 -17.07 30.88
C PHE A 426 7.40 -18.07 30.41
N HIS A 427 7.26 -18.55 29.17
CA HIS A 427 8.25 -19.41 28.51
C HIS A 427 9.31 -18.56 27.79
N TYR A 428 8.87 -17.46 27.15
CA TYR A 428 9.71 -16.59 26.33
C TYR A 428 9.61 -15.12 26.76
N GLY A 429 10.78 -14.53 27.07
CA GLY A 429 10.91 -13.07 27.28
C GLY A 429 11.02 -12.27 25.98
N THR A 430 11.25 -12.96 24.86
CA THR A 430 11.26 -12.43 23.49
C THR A 430 9.98 -12.84 22.77
N HIS A 431 9.43 -11.97 21.91
CA HIS A 431 8.22 -12.25 21.13
C HIS A 431 8.57 -12.61 19.68
N TYR A 432 7.77 -13.48 19.06
CA TYR A 432 7.96 -13.94 17.68
C TYR A 432 7.83 -12.82 16.63
N SER A 433 7.13 -11.73 16.94
CA SER A 433 6.91 -10.58 16.07
C SER A 433 7.08 -9.28 16.84
N ASN A 434 8.07 -8.48 16.46
CA ASN A 434 8.34 -7.15 16.99
C ASN A 434 9.02 -6.29 15.91
N SER A 435 9.15 -4.99 16.15
CA SER A 435 9.71 -4.03 15.20
C SER A 435 11.15 -4.39 14.77
N ALA A 436 11.99 -4.83 15.71
CA ALA A 436 13.38 -5.22 15.42
C ALA A 436 13.47 -6.46 14.53
N ASN A 437 12.56 -7.45 14.69
CA ASN A 437 12.50 -8.63 13.83
C ASN A 437 12.20 -8.24 12.37
N VAL A 438 11.25 -7.33 12.15
CA VAL A 438 10.87 -6.87 10.81
C VAL A 438 12.02 -6.12 10.14
N LEU A 439 12.69 -5.22 10.88
CA LEU A 439 13.84 -4.47 10.38
C LEU A 439 15.05 -5.38 10.11
N PHE A 440 15.27 -6.40 10.95
CA PHE A 440 16.28 -7.44 10.73
C PHE A 440 16.05 -8.18 9.39
N TYR A 441 14.80 -8.58 9.09
CA TYR A 441 14.48 -9.22 7.81
C TYR A 441 14.62 -8.27 6.61
N LEU A 442 14.07 -7.06 6.71
CA LEU A 442 13.93 -6.14 5.58
C LEU A 442 15.07 -5.12 5.45
N LEU A 443 16.16 -5.29 6.20
CA LEU A 443 17.34 -4.41 6.29
C LEU A 443 17.87 -3.87 4.95
N ARG A 444 17.74 -4.62 3.86
CA ARG A 444 18.26 -4.27 2.52
C ARG A 444 17.34 -3.38 1.69
N VAL A 445 16.15 -3.08 2.20
CA VAL A 445 15.07 -2.43 1.46
C VAL A 445 14.70 -1.13 2.15
N GLU A 446 14.76 -0.01 1.44
CA GLU A 446 14.24 1.26 1.98
C GLU A 446 12.70 1.24 2.00
N PRO A 447 12.06 1.78 3.05
CA PRO A 447 12.65 2.62 4.10
C PRO A 447 13.15 1.85 5.35
N PHE A 448 13.12 0.51 5.35
CA PHE A 448 13.50 -0.29 6.51
C PHE A 448 14.99 -0.19 6.84
N THR A 449 15.86 0.06 5.86
CA THR A 449 17.28 0.38 6.11
C THR A 449 17.43 1.63 6.96
N THR A 450 16.75 2.74 6.58
CA THR A 450 16.74 3.98 7.37
C THR A 450 16.17 3.76 8.79
N LEU A 451 15.11 2.96 8.92
CA LEU A 451 14.51 2.64 10.22
C LEU A 451 15.40 1.75 11.09
N HIS A 452 16.16 0.81 10.50
CA HIS A 452 17.16 0.02 11.21
C HIS A 452 18.24 0.92 11.81
N VAL A 453 18.81 1.83 11.01
CA VAL A 453 19.81 2.81 11.47
C VAL A 453 19.25 3.67 12.61
N ALA A 454 18.00 4.11 12.51
CA ALA A 454 17.34 4.90 13.56
C ALA A 454 17.16 4.10 14.87
N LEU A 455 16.67 2.85 14.79
CA LEU A 455 16.48 1.97 15.94
C LEU A 455 17.81 1.69 16.67
N HIS A 456 18.91 1.58 15.93
CA HIS A 456 20.24 1.31 16.47
C HIS A 456 21.05 2.59 16.80
N SER A 457 20.37 3.71 17.04
CA SER A 457 20.97 4.98 17.48
C SER A 457 21.92 5.63 16.46
N GLY A 458 21.56 5.61 15.17
CA GLY A 458 22.31 6.27 14.10
C GLY A 458 23.42 5.43 13.47
N ARG A 459 23.48 4.12 13.75
CA ARG A 459 24.47 3.18 13.19
C ARG A 459 23.84 1.89 12.70
N PHE A 460 24.54 1.15 11.84
CA PHE A 460 24.19 -0.25 11.58
C PHE A 460 24.51 -1.13 12.79
N ASP A 461 23.85 -2.30 12.89
CA ASP A 461 24.21 -3.29 13.91
C ASP A 461 25.53 -4.00 13.52
N CYS A 462 26.16 -4.73 14.44
CA CYS A 462 27.37 -5.49 14.09
C CYS A 462 27.05 -6.58 13.04
N ALA A 463 27.97 -6.78 12.10
CA ALA A 463 27.75 -7.64 10.93
C ALA A 463 27.28 -9.07 11.28
N ASP A 464 27.85 -9.69 12.32
CA ASP A 464 27.52 -11.06 12.75
C ASP A 464 26.13 -11.20 13.41
N ARG A 465 25.46 -10.09 13.74
CA ARG A 465 24.06 -10.06 14.22
C ARG A 465 23.06 -9.65 13.15
N GLN A 466 23.52 -9.10 12.02
CA GLN A 466 22.64 -8.75 10.91
C GLN A 466 22.16 -10.01 10.18
N PHE A 467 20.99 -9.93 9.53
CA PHE A 467 20.49 -11.00 8.70
C PHE A 467 21.40 -11.20 7.49
N HIS A 468 22.17 -12.29 7.43
CA HIS A 468 23.13 -12.56 6.36
C HIS A 468 22.99 -13.94 5.68
N SER A 469 22.26 -14.88 6.29
CA SER A 469 22.13 -16.26 5.80
C SER A 469 20.83 -16.89 6.30
N ILE A 470 20.09 -17.55 5.40
CA ILE A 470 18.88 -18.31 5.74
C ILE A 470 19.24 -19.56 6.59
N PRO A 471 20.19 -20.43 6.18
CA PRO A 471 20.61 -21.58 7.00
C PRO A 471 21.07 -21.20 8.40
N ALA A 472 21.92 -20.16 8.52
CA ALA A 472 22.45 -19.74 9.83
C ALA A 472 21.37 -19.14 10.75
N LEU A 473 20.37 -18.47 10.17
CA LEU A 473 19.20 -18.00 10.93
C LEU A 473 18.37 -19.18 11.44
N TRP A 474 18.10 -20.18 10.59
CA TRP A 474 17.34 -21.37 10.99
C TRP A 474 18.05 -22.16 12.08
N ASP A 475 19.36 -22.43 11.93
CA ASP A 475 20.19 -23.04 12.98
C ASP A 475 20.12 -22.26 14.29
N SER A 476 20.24 -20.92 14.22
CA SER A 476 20.14 -20.06 15.39
C SER A 476 18.78 -20.18 16.09
N LEU A 477 17.67 -20.26 15.35
CA LEU A 477 16.32 -20.44 15.90
C LEU A 477 16.11 -21.85 16.49
N PHE A 478 16.62 -22.89 15.82
CA PHE A 478 16.45 -24.27 16.24
C PHE A 478 17.32 -24.61 17.47
N ASN A 479 18.55 -24.09 17.54
CA ASN A 479 19.53 -24.46 18.56
C ASN A 479 19.69 -23.44 19.71
N LYS A 480 19.42 -22.13 19.55
CA LYS A 480 19.63 -21.14 20.63
C LYS A 480 18.36 -20.84 21.43
N ALA A 481 18.47 -20.95 22.76
CA ALA A 481 17.35 -20.92 23.72
C ALA A 481 16.51 -19.62 23.76
N SER A 482 17.02 -18.50 23.25
CA SER A 482 16.42 -17.15 23.38
C SER A 482 15.74 -16.61 22.12
N ASP A 483 15.91 -17.26 20.97
CA ASP A 483 15.34 -16.79 19.71
C ASP A 483 14.11 -17.62 19.29
N VAL A 484 13.01 -16.93 18.99
CA VAL A 484 11.69 -17.51 18.69
C VAL A 484 10.96 -16.76 17.57
N LYS A 485 11.70 -16.06 16.69
CA LYS A 485 11.12 -15.29 15.56
C LYS A 485 10.31 -16.17 14.61
N GLU A 486 9.09 -15.73 14.32
CA GLU A 486 8.31 -16.22 13.19
C GLU A 486 8.54 -15.33 11.96
N LEU A 487 8.09 -15.76 10.79
CA LEU A 487 8.34 -15.07 9.52
C LEU A 487 7.43 -13.85 9.30
N VAL A 488 7.88 -12.98 8.39
CA VAL A 488 7.08 -11.92 7.78
C VAL A 488 6.51 -12.38 6.43
N PRO A 489 5.39 -11.80 5.94
CA PRO A 489 4.75 -12.20 4.68
C PRO A 489 5.66 -12.19 3.45
N GLU A 490 6.64 -11.28 3.42
CA GLU A 490 7.57 -11.05 2.31
C GLU A 490 8.32 -12.32 1.87
N PHE A 491 8.59 -13.27 2.79
CA PHE A 491 9.18 -14.58 2.48
C PHE A 491 8.39 -15.42 1.46
N PHE A 492 7.13 -15.08 1.21
CA PHE A 492 6.20 -15.83 0.36
C PHE A 492 5.73 -15.07 -0.88
N TYR A 493 6.26 -13.86 -1.15
CA TYR A 493 5.95 -13.10 -2.37
C TYR A 493 7.01 -12.09 -2.85
N PHE A 494 7.95 -11.64 -2.01
CA PHE A 494 8.86 -10.53 -2.31
C PHE A 494 10.31 -11.03 -2.32
N PRO A 495 10.98 -11.15 -3.48
CA PRO A 495 12.37 -11.64 -3.53
C PRO A 495 13.41 -10.58 -3.11
N GLU A 496 13.13 -9.29 -3.30
CA GLU A 496 14.16 -8.23 -3.23
C GLU A 496 14.73 -7.99 -1.81
N PHE A 497 14.06 -8.39 -0.73
CA PHE A 497 14.62 -8.26 0.64
C PHE A 497 15.89 -9.11 0.87
N LEU A 498 16.11 -10.11 0.02
CA LEU A 498 17.30 -10.97 0.06
C LEU A 498 18.50 -10.34 -0.68
N GLU A 499 18.30 -9.26 -1.45
CA GLU A 499 19.34 -8.63 -2.26
C GLU A 499 19.67 -7.21 -1.83
N ASN A 500 20.97 -6.90 -1.73
CA ASN A 500 21.45 -5.55 -1.43
C ASN A 500 21.47 -4.70 -2.72
N LEU A 501 20.30 -4.47 -3.32
CA LEU A 501 20.15 -3.76 -4.61
C LEU A 501 20.67 -2.32 -4.58
N ASN A 502 20.73 -1.71 -3.40
CA ASN A 502 21.20 -0.34 -3.20
C ASN A 502 22.70 -0.25 -2.87
N GLY A 503 23.39 -1.37 -2.62
CA GLY A 503 24.85 -1.37 -2.39
C GLY A 503 25.29 -0.90 -1.00
N PHE A 504 24.43 -0.96 0.02
CA PHE A 504 24.76 -0.58 1.40
C PHE A 504 26.02 -1.29 1.93
N ASP A 505 26.85 -0.61 2.72
CA ASP A 505 27.93 -1.27 3.45
C ASP A 505 27.41 -1.90 4.75
N LEU A 506 27.01 -3.16 4.67
CA LEU A 506 26.55 -3.95 5.82
C LEU A 506 27.72 -4.52 6.67
N GLY A 507 28.97 -4.30 6.26
CA GLY A 507 30.17 -4.68 7.02
C GLY A 507 30.70 -6.07 6.71
N ARG A 508 31.50 -6.63 7.63
CA ARG A 508 32.17 -7.93 7.49
C ARG A 508 31.98 -8.78 8.74
N LEU A 509 31.69 -10.06 8.54
CA LEU A 509 31.68 -11.08 9.59
C LEU A 509 33.09 -11.27 10.16
N GLN A 510 33.20 -11.87 11.35
CA GLN A 510 34.50 -12.17 11.99
C GLN A 510 35.45 -12.99 11.09
N GLY A 511 34.91 -13.83 10.20
CA GLY A 511 35.67 -14.55 9.17
C GLY A 511 36.13 -13.71 7.97
N GLY A 512 35.97 -12.39 8.00
CA GLY A 512 36.36 -11.44 6.94
C GLY A 512 35.41 -11.34 5.75
N ALA A 513 34.46 -12.27 5.61
CA ALA A 513 33.43 -12.27 4.57
C ALA A 513 32.51 -11.03 4.66
N ARG A 514 32.28 -10.36 3.52
CA ARG A 514 31.42 -9.17 3.44
C ARG A 514 29.94 -9.56 3.53
N VAL A 515 29.18 -8.89 4.38
CA VAL A 515 27.72 -8.98 4.39
C VAL A 515 27.19 -8.21 3.17
N ASN A 516 26.46 -8.89 2.29
CA ASN A 516 25.89 -8.31 1.08
C ASN A 516 24.50 -8.91 0.83
N HIS A 517 24.25 -9.58 -0.31
CA HIS A 517 23.07 -10.44 -0.50
C HIS A 517 22.99 -11.51 0.61
N VAL A 518 21.78 -11.94 0.95
CA VAL A 518 21.54 -13.03 1.91
C VAL A 518 21.99 -14.36 1.29
N THR A 519 22.73 -15.17 2.06
CA THR A 519 23.08 -16.53 1.65
C THR A 519 21.82 -17.41 1.63
N LEU A 520 21.45 -17.88 0.44
CA LEU A 520 20.31 -18.76 0.21
C LEU A 520 20.67 -20.23 0.55
N PRO A 521 19.68 -21.08 0.84
CA PRO A 521 19.90 -22.53 0.93
C PRO A 521 20.34 -23.10 -0.43
N PRO A 522 21.12 -24.21 -0.49
CA PRO A 522 21.69 -24.71 -1.75
C PRO A 522 20.66 -25.10 -2.81
N TRP A 523 19.43 -25.43 -2.40
CA TRP A 523 18.30 -25.71 -3.28
C TRP A 523 17.65 -24.50 -3.95
N ALA A 524 18.07 -23.26 -3.65
CA ALA A 524 17.60 -22.04 -4.29
C ALA A 524 18.77 -21.26 -4.92
N ARG A 525 18.76 -21.15 -6.25
CA ARG A 525 19.79 -20.43 -7.03
C ARG A 525 19.56 -18.93 -7.09
N THR A 526 18.31 -18.50 -6.98
CA THR A 526 17.94 -17.08 -6.95
C THR A 526 16.90 -16.80 -5.84
N PRO A 527 16.77 -15.54 -5.41
CA PRO A 527 15.72 -15.14 -4.47
C PRO A 527 14.30 -15.46 -4.93
N GLU A 528 14.04 -15.41 -6.24
CA GLU A 528 12.73 -15.78 -6.81
C GLU A 528 12.46 -17.27 -6.67
N GLU A 529 13.46 -18.13 -6.91
CA GLU A 529 13.33 -19.57 -6.69
C GLU A 529 13.10 -19.88 -5.21
N PHE A 530 13.79 -19.18 -4.31
CA PHE A 530 13.58 -19.29 -2.86
C PHE A 530 12.14 -18.95 -2.46
N VAL A 531 11.66 -17.77 -2.85
CA VAL A 531 10.30 -17.29 -2.53
C VAL A 531 9.23 -18.17 -3.18
N HIS A 532 9.43 -18.62 -4.42
CA HIS A 532 8.51 -19.52 -5.12
C HIS A 532 8.38 -20.86 -4.39
N LYS A 533 9.50 -21.50 -4.01
CA LYS A 533 9.49 -22.74 -3.23
C LYS A 533 8.89 -22.55 -1.84
N HIS A 534 9.12 -21.40 -1.18
CA HIS A 534 8.43 -21.05 0.07
C HIS A 534 6.92 -20.93 -0.10
N ARG A 535 6.44 -20.30 -1.19
CA ARG A 535 5.00 -20.19 -1.48
C ARG A 535 4.38 -21.55 -1.83
N GLN A 536 5.05 -22.37 -2.62
CA GLN A 536 4.63 -23.76 -2.90
C GLN A 536 4.57 -24.60 -1.62
N ALA A 537 5.54 -24.46 -0.72
CA ALA A 537 5.51 -25.14 0.58
C ALA A 537 4.31 -24.68 1.43
N LEU A 538 4.03 -23.37 1.49
CA LEU A 538 2.88 -22.80 2.21
C LEU A 538 1.53 -23.29 1.66
N GLU A 539 1.38 -23.42 0.34
CA GLU A 539 0.14 -23.91 -0.30
C GLU A 539 0.05 -25.43 -0.41
N SER A 540 1.08 -26.16 0.06
CA SER A 540 1.13 -27.63 0.01
C SER A 540 0.00 -28.33 0.78
N GLU A 541 -0.19 -29.61 0.49
CA GLU A 541 -1.20 -30.44 1.17
C GLU A 541 -0.87 -30.68 2.65
N TYR A 542 0.42 -30.81 2.98
CA TYR A 542 0.87 -30.94 4.36
C TYR A 542 0.52 -29.70 5.17
N VAL A 543 0.88 -28.50 4.69
CA VAL A 543 0.55 -27.25 5.39
C VAL A 543 -0.95 -27.03 5.43
N SER A 544 -1.66 -27.25 4.32
CA SER A 544 -3.12 -27.11 4.27
C SER A 544 -3.84 -27.92 5.36
N THR A 545 -3.38 -29.14 5.64
CA THR A 545 -3.98 -30.01 6.66
C THR A 545 -3.57 -29.65 8.10
N HIS A 546 -2.42 -28.99 8.33
CA HIS A 546 -1.89 -28.71 9.67
C HIS A 546 -1.85 -27.22 10.07
N LEU A 547 -2.11 -26.28 9.14
CA LEU A 547 -2.01 -24.84 9.41
C LEU A 547 -2.99 -24.34 10.49
N HIS A 548 -4.11 -25.04 10.66
CA HIS A 548 -5.10 -24.77 11.70
C HIS A 548 -4.48 -24.84 13.12
N ASP A 549 -3.53 -25.75 13.36
CA ASP A 549 -2.83 -25.85 14.65
C ASP A 549 -1.94 -24.64 14.95
N TRP A 550 -1.25 -24.09 13.93
CA TRP A 550 -0.44 -22.88 14.09
C TRP A 550 -1.33 -21.65 14.29
N ILE A 551 -2.46 -21.59 13.58
CA ILE A 551 -3.48 -20.56 13.80
C ILE A 551 -3.99 -20.63 15.26
N ASP A 552 -4.14 -21.82 15.85
CA ASP A 552 -4.52 -21.98 17.25
C ASP A 552 -3.48 -21.45 18.25
N LEU A 553 -2.17 -21.54 17.94
CA LEU A 553 -1.10 -20.94 18.74
C LEU A 553 -1.12 -19.40 18.68
N ILE A 554 -1.34 -18.82 17.50
CA ILE A 554 -1.14 -17.37 17.26
C ILE A 554 -2.44 -16.56 17.45
N PHE A 555 -3.58 -17.09 17.02
CA PHE A 555 -4.88 -16.41 17.00
C PHE A 555 -6.01 -17.15 17.73
N GLY A 556 -5.88 -18.46 17.94
CA GLY A 556 -6.92 -19.31 18.51
C GLY A 556 -6.74 -19.63 19.99
N TYR A 557 -7.20 -20.82 20.40
CA TYR A 557 -7.39 -21.15 21.82
C TYR A 557 -6.08 -21.49 22.57
N LYS A 558 -4.97 -21.78 21.86
CA LYS A 558 -3.64 -22.04 22.45
C LYS A 558 -2.82 -20.75 22.64
N GLN A 559 -3.38 -19.55 22.38
CA GLN A 559 -2.69 -18.26 22.58
C GLN A 559 -2.53 -17.87 24.06
N ARG A 560 -3.48 -18.24 24.92
CA ARG A 560 -3.54 -17.85 26.35
C ARG A 560 -4.12 -18.98 27.23
N GLY A 561 -3.95 -18.86 28.55
CA GLY A 561 -4.52 -19.79 29.54
C GLY A 561 -3.80 -21.14 29.58
N GLU A 562 -4.42 -22.14 30.21
CA GLU A 562 -3.83 -23.48 30.41
C GLU A 562 -3.38 -24.14 29.10
N LYS A 563 -4.14 -23.96 28.01
CA LYS A 563 -3.80 -24.49 26.69
C LYS A 563 -2.58 -23.82 26.04
N ALA A 564 -2.23 -22.60 26.44
CA ALA A 564 -0.94 -22.02 26.09
C ALA A 564 0.20 -22.56 26.96
N VAL A 565 -0.07 -22.97 28.20
CA VAL A 565 0.94 -23.62 29.07
C VAL A 565 1.26 -25.02 28.56
N GLU A 566 0.23 -25.84 28.26
CA GLU A 566 0.37 -27.17 27.67
C GLU A 566 1.14 -27.19 26.33
N ALA A 567 1.04 -26.11 25.55
CA ALA A 567 1.69 -25.95 24.25
C ALA A 567 3.00 -25.14 24.30
N HIS A 568 3.53 -24.85 25.50
CA HIS A 568 4.76 -24.06 25.73
C HIS A 568 4.74 -22.70 24.99
N ASN A 569 3.60 -22.02 24.96
CA ASN A 569 3.27 -20.87 24.10
C ASN A 569 2.91 -19.61 24.92
N VAL A 570 3.55 -19.40 26.06
CA VAL A 570 3.31 -18.24 26.94
C VAL A 570 4.44 -17.23 26.81
N PHE A 571 4.11 -16.01 26.40
CA PHE A 571 5.04 -14.89 26.24
C PHE A 571 5.02 -13.97 27.46
N TYR A 572 5.93 -13.00 27.50
CA TYR A 572 5.99 -11.99 28.55
C TYR A 572 4.66 -11.22 28.66
N TYR A 573 4.15 -11.02 29.88
CA TYR A 573 2.76 -10.57 30.10
C TYR A 573 2.42 -9.24 29.40
N CYS A 574 3.36 -8.29 29.31
CA CYS A 574 3.17 -7.00 28.63
C CYS A 574 2.89 -7.11 27.11
N THR A 575 3.11 -8.25 26.45
CA THR A 575 2.78 -8.41 25.02
C THR A 575 1.28 -8.62 24.79
N TYR A 576 0.53 -8.98 25.83
CA TYR A 576 -0.89 -9.34 25.74
C TYR A 576 -1.82 -8.14 26.00
N GLU A 577 -2.77 -7.92 25.09
CA GLU A 577 -3.85 -6.94 25.30
C GLU A 577 -4.56 -7.15 26.65
N GLY A 578 -4.70 -6.07 27.40
CA GLY A 578 -5.39 -6.02 28.70
C GLY A 578 -4.50 -6.28 29.92
N ALA A 579 -3.22 -6.61 29.74
CA ALA A 579 -2.31 -6.92 30.85
C ALA A 579 -1.79 -5.67 31.61
N VAL A 580 -1.72 -4.52 30.93
CA VAL A 580 -1.32 -3.22 31.51
C VAL A 580 -2.28 -2.14 31.02
N ASP A 581 -2.79 -1.30 31.92
CA ASP A 581 -3.62 -0.14 31.57
C ASP A 581 -2.76 1.14 31.53
N LEU A 582 -2.26 1.47 30.34
CA LEU A 582 -1.47 2.67 30.09
C LEU A 582 -2.20 3.97 30.45
N ASP A 583 -3.54 3.99 30.39
CA ASP A 583 -4.32 5.19 30.70
C ASP A 583 -4.48 5.39 32.23
N ALA A 584 -4.10 4.38 33.04
CA ALA A 584 -4.07 4.45 34.50
C ALA A 584 -2.71 4.87 35.08
N ILE A 585 -1.63 4.83 34.27
CA ILE A 585 -0.28 5.24 34.70
C ILE A 585 -0.23 6.78 34.73
N THR A 586 -0.15 7.36 35.93
CA THR A 586 -0.10 8.82 36.13
C THR A 586 1.30 9.42 36.01
N ASN A 587 2.35 8.60 36.12
CA ASN A 587 3.73 9.01 35.97
C ASN A 587 4.16 8.94 34.50
N GLU A 588 4.40 10.10 33.89
CA GLU A 588 4.71 10.20 32.45
C GLU A 588 6.01 9.44 32.08
N ALA A 589 7.03 9.43 32.94
CA ALA A 589 8.27 8.71 32.66
C ALA A 589 8.08 7.18 32.68
N GLU A 590 7.28 6.67 33.61
CA GLU A 590 6.91 5.26 33.70
C GLU A 590 6.01 4.83 32.53
N ARG A 591 5.09 5.72 32.13
CA ARG A 591 4.23 5.52 30.96
C ARG A 591 5.03 5.46 29.67
N ILE A 592 5.95 6.41 29.43
CA ILE A 592 6.85 6.41 28.27
C ILE A 592 7.72 5.14 28.26
N ALA A 593 8.28 4.73 29.40
CA ALA A 593 9.04 3.50 29.51
C ALA A 593 8.18 2.26 29.15
N THR A 594 6.94 2.20 29.63
CA THR A 594 6.00 1.09 29.36
C THR A 594 5.55 1.06 27.90
N GLU A 595 5.22 2.21 27.30
CA GLU A 595 4.92 2.32 25.86
C GLU A 595 6.14 1.90 25.02
N GLY A 596 7.35 2.32 25.41
CA GLY A 596 8.61 1.88 24.80
C GLY A 596 8.87 0.37 24.92
N MET A 597 8.53 -0.26 26.05
CA MET A 597 8.58 -1.72 26.18
C MET A 597 7.60 -2.40 25.23
N ILE A 598 6.33 -1.99 25.20
CA ILE A 598 5.30 -2.60 24.33
C ILE A 598 5.72 -2.55 22.85
N ASN A 599 6.31 -1.44 22.40
CA ASN A 599 6.70 -1.25 21.01
C ASN A 599 7.97 -2.02 20.60
N ASN A 600 8.92 -2.22 21.53
CA ASN A 600 10.18 -2.92 21.26
C ASN A 600 10.11 -4.43 21.52
N PHE A 601 9.40 -4.87 22.55
CA PHE A 601 9.26 -6.30 22.87
C PHE A 601 8.20 -7.01 22.02
N GLY A 602 7.27 -6.26 21.41
CA GLY A 602 6.29 -6.77 20.44
C GLY A 602 4.89 -7.02 21.02
N GLN A 603 3.88 -6.92 20.16
CA GLN A 603 2.48 -7.07 20.54
C GLN A 603 1.91 -8.41 20.06
N THR A 604 1.16 -9.12 20.91
CA THR A 604 0.43 -10.34 20.55
C THR A 604 -0.86 -9.98 19.78
N PRO A 605 -1.28 -10.74 18.73
CA PRO A 605 -2.48 -10.40 17.97
C PRO A 605 -3.75 -10.52 18.82
N SER A 606 -4.85 -9.91 18.36
CA SER A 606 -6.17 -10.18 18.97
C SER A 606 -6.48 -11.67 18.87
N GLN A 607 -6.90 -12.29 19.99
CA GLN A 607 -7.44 -13.64 19.95
C GLN A 607 -8.76 -13.62 19.16
N LEU A 608 -8.85 -14.46 18.13
CA LEU A 608 -9.99 -14.55 17.21
C LEU A 608 -10.94 -15.69 17.57
N LEU A 609 -10.42 -16.76 18.18
CA LEU A 609 -11.16 -17.97 18.51
C LEU A 609 -10.79 -18.48 19.90
N THR A 610 -11.77 -19.04 20.61
CA THR A 610 -11.60 -19.70 21.92
C THR A 610 -11.84 -21.22 21.84
N THR A 611 -12.09 -21.73 20.64
CA THR A 611 -12.24 -23.16 20.31
C THR A 611 -11.18 -23.55 19.28
N PRO A 612 -10.87 -24.85 19.10
CA PRO A 612 -10.00 -25.32 18.03
C PRO A 612 -10.40 -24.79 16.66
N HIS A 613 -9.40 -24.41 15.86
CA HIS A 613 -9.61 -23.93 14.50
C HIS A 613 -10.04 -25.09 13.58
N PRO A 614 -11.06 -24.93 12.71
CA PRO A 614 -11.43 -25.95 11.74
C PRO A 614 -10.26 -26.39 10.86
N VAL A 615 -10.18 -27.69 10.55
CA VAL A 615 -9.20 -28.26 9.62
C VAL A 615 -9.61 -27.92 8.18
N ARG A 616 -8.64 -27.60 7.31
CA ARG A 616 -8.91 -27.41 5.87
C ARG A 616 -9.23 -28.76 5.22
N MET A 617 -10.21 -28.81 4.31
CA MET A 617 -10.51 -30.03 3.56
C MET A 617 -9.31 -30.46 2.72
N THR A 618 -9.14 -31.76 2.43
CA THR A 618 -8.15 -32.20 1.43
C THR A 618 -8.54 -31.71 0.03
N GLN A 619 -7.64 -31.75 -0.95
CA GLN A 619 -8.02 -31.44 -2.34
C GLN A 619 -9.18 -32.33 -2.83
N ALA A 620 -9.14 -33.62 -2.50
CA ALA A 620 -10.17 -34.59 -2.88
C ALA A 620 -11.53 -34.28 -2.22
N ASP A 621 -11.54 -33.97 -0.92
CA ASP A 621 -12.77 -33.65 -0.19
C ASP A 621 -13.39 -32.33 -0.67
N ALA A 622 -12.57 -31.31 -0.94
CA ALA A 622 -13.03 -30.03 -1.48
C ALA A 622 -13.63 -30.20 -2.88
N ALA A 623 -13.00 -30.99 -3.75
CA ALA A 623 -13.52 -31.32 -5.07
C ALA A 623 -14.84 -32.12 -4.97
N ALA A 624 -14.93 -33.12 -4.08
CA ALA A 624 -16.16 -33.88 -3.84
C ALA A 624 -17.29 -33.00 -3.26
N HIS A 625 -16.98 -32.06 -2.37
CA HIS A 625 -17.95 -31.09 -1.85
C HIS A 625 -18.47 -30.16 -2.96
N LYS A 626 -17.57 -29.62 -3.80
CA LYS A 626 -17.94 -28.78 -4.96
C LYS A 626 -18.82 -29.57 -5.94
N GLN A 627 -18.47 -30.84 -6.20
CA GLN A 627 -19.26 -31.73 -7.06
C GLN A 627 -20.67 -31.97 -6.49
N LYS A 628 -20.80 -32.30 -5.21
CA LYS A 628 -22.10 -32.50 -4.55
C LYS A 628 -22.97 -31.24 -4.57
N ALA A 629 -22.37 -30.06 -4.45
CA ALA A 629 -23.09 -28.78 -4.57
C ALA A 629 -23.60 -28.55 -6.01
N LEU A 630 -22.81 -28.89 -7.03
CA LEU A 630 -23.21 -28.84 -8.45
C LEU A 630 -24.34 -29.82 -8.78
N GLU A 631 -24.31 -31.03 -8.21
CA GLU A 631 -25.38 -32.03 -8.36
C GLU A 631 -26.70 -31.56 -7.75
N ILE A 632 -26.67 -30.99 -6.53
CA ILE A 632 -27.85 -30.39 -5.87
C ILE A 632 -28.40 -29.21 -6.68
N ALA A 633 -27.53 -28.46 -7.36
CA ALA A 633 -27.92 -27.38 -8.27
C ALA A 633 -28.44 -27.87 -9.66
N GLY A 634 -28.57 -29.18 -9.87
CA GLY A 634 -29.10 -29.77 -11.10
C GLY A 634 -28.09 -29.84 -12.27
N THR A 635 -26.80 -29.58 -12.02
CA THR A 635 -25.74 -29.71 -13.03
C THR A 635 -25.03 -31.06 -12.88
N SER A 636 -25.09 -31.89 -13.93
CA SER A 636 -24.82 -33.33 -13.84
C SER A 636 -23.36 -33.76 -14.09
N LYS A 637 -22.41 -32.82 -14.20
CA LYS A 637 -20.98 -33.13 -14.39
C LYS A 637 -20.06 -32.14 -13.66
N PRO A 638 -18.91 -32.59 -13.14
CA PRO A 638 -17.89 -31.70 -12.61
C PRO A 638 -17.31 -30.82 -13.71
N LEU A 639 -17.22 -29.52 -13.45
CA LEU A 639 -16.40 -28.62 -14.23
C LEU A 639 -14.95 -28.72 -13.73
N ALA A 640 -14.15 -29.53 -14.41
CA ALA A 640 -12.76 -29.78 -14.05
C ALA A 640 -11.83 -28.68 -14.59
N ASN A 641 -10.78 -28.35 -13.83
CA ASN A 641 -9.81 -27.32 -14.20
C ASN A 641 -8.84 -27.84 -15.30
N VAL A 642 -8.71 -27.11 -16.40
CA VAL A 642 -7.84 -27.50 -17.53
C VAL A 642 -6.37 -27.56 -17.16
N PHE A 643 -5.93 -26.76 -16.19
CA PHE A 643 -4.53 -26.68 -15.76
C PHE A 643 -4.15 -27.77 -14.74
N GLU A 644 -5.13 -28.36 -14.05
CA GLU A 644 -4.93 -29.52 -13.16
C GLU A 644 -4.90 -30.86 -13.93
N HIS A 645 -5.42 -30.88 -15.16
CA HIS A 645 -5.61 -32.08 -15.98
C HIS A 645 -5.15 -31.86 -17.43
N VAL A 646 -3.98 -31.25 -17.62
CA VAL A 646 -3.39 -30.95 -18.94
C VAL A 646 -3.23 -32.21 -19.80
N ASP A 647 -3.03 -33.37 -19.17
CA ASP A 647 -2.93 -34.69 -19.78
C ASP A 647 -4.25 -35.23 -20.36
N LYS A 648 -5.40 -34.68 -19.96
CA LYS A 648 -6.75 -35.14 -20.33
C LYS A 648 -7.52 -34.13 -21.19
N LEU A 649 -6.83 -33.13 -21.74
CA LEU A 649 -7.44 -32.09 -22.56
C LEU A 649 -7.86 -32.60 -23.93
N LYS A 650 -9.04 -32.14 -24.36
CA LYS A 650 -9.65 -32.51 -25.64
C LYS A 650 -10.23 -31.28 -26.33
N ALA A 651 -9.94 -31.18 -27.62
CA ALA A 651 -10.39 -30.09 -28.48
C ALA A 651 -11.76 -30.41 -29.12
N TYR A 652 -12.72 -29.50 -28.98
CA TYR A 652 -14.04 -29.57 -29.58
C TYR A 652 -14.20 -28.43 -30.58
N PHE A 653 -14.43 -28.78 -31.85
CA PHE A 653 -14.55 -27.81 -32.95
C PHE A 653 -15.99 -27.31 -33.11
N VAL A 654 -16.15 -26.01 -33.17
CA VAL A 654 -17.41 -25.30 -33.42
C VAL A 654 -17.21 -24.41 -34.65
N VAL A 655 -18.03 -24.60 -35.69
CA VAL A 655 -18.04 -23.72 -36.86
C VAL A 655 -18.88 -22.50 -36.52
N VAL A 656 -18.30 -21.30 -36.60
CA VAL A 656 -18.96 -20.04 -36.22
C VAL A 656 -19.07 -19.11 -37.43
N THR A 657 -17.98 -18.92 -38.16
CA THR A 657 -17.95 -18.24 -39.47
C THR A 657 -17.18 -19.08 -40.50
N ASP A 658 -17.01 -18.54 -41.71
CA ASP A 658 -16.21 -19.14 -42.77
C ASP A 658 -14.76 -18.59 -42.78
N SER A 659 -13.94 -19.11 -43.69
CA SER A 659 -12.55 -18.68 -43.88
C SER A 659 -12.40 -17.31 -44.58
N CYS A 660 -13.49 -16.74 -45.12
CA CYS A 660 -13.45 -15.42 -45.76
C CYS A 660 -13.52 -14.31 -44.72
N ASP A 661 -14.26 -14.51 -43.62
CA ASP A 661 -14.30 -13.60 -42.46
C ASP A 661 -14.09 -14.34 -41.13
N PRO A 662 -12.83 -14.68 -40.78
CA PRO A 662 -12.53 -15.50 -39.61
C PRO A 662 -12.73 -14.75 -38.29
N LEU A 663 -12.94 -15.50 -37.21
CA LEU A 663 -12.96 -14.97 -35.86
C LEU A 663 -11.59 -14.44 -35.44
N VAL A 664 -11.59 -13.28 -34.77
CA VAL A 664 -10.39 -12.62 -34.22
C VAL A 664 -10.52 -12.30 -32.73
N PHE A 665 -11.72 -12.46 -32.15
CA PHE A 665 -11.98 -12.27 -30.73
C PHE A 665 -13.10 -13.21 -30.28
N ALA A 666 -12.92 -13.84 -29.11
CA ALA A 666 -13.96 -14.57 -28.41
C ALA A 666 -13.71 -14.46 -26.89
N ALA A 667 -14.72 -14.10 -26.11
CA ALA A 667 -14.62 -13.97 -24.65
C ALA A 667 -15.96 -14.24 -23.95
N VAL A 668 -15.89 -14.65 -22.69
CA VAL A 668 -17.04 -14.85 -21.79
C VAL A 668 -16.91 -13.87 -20.61
N PRO A 669 -18.00 -13.22 -20.13
CA PRO A 669 -17.96 -12.30 -19.00
C PRO A 669 -17.34 -12.95 -17.74
N ARG A 670 -16.51 -12.17 -17.04
CA ARG A 670 -15.88 -12.58 -15.77
C ARG A 670 -16.82 -12.35 -14.58
N VAL A 671 -17.72 -11.36 -14.68
CA VAL A 671 -18.73 -11.04 -13.65
C VAL A 671 -20.10 -11.45 -14.15
N GLN A 672 -20.62 -12.57 -13.62
CA GLN A 672 -22.06 -12.82 -13.63
C GLN A 672 -22.74 -11.76 -12.77
N ALA A 673 -23.91 -11.30 -13.22
CA ALA A 673 -24.77 -10.43 -12.44
C ALA A 673 -24.95 -10.97 -11.01
N ARG A 674 -25.03 -10.11 -9.99
CA ARG A 674 -25.35 -10.49 -8.59
C ARG A 674 -26.81 -10.97 -8.41
N LEU A 675 -27.37 -11.65 -9.41
CA LEU A 675 -28.70 -12.23 -9.42
C LEU A 675 -28.63 -13.66 -8.89
N LEU A 676 -28.73 -13.78 -7.56
CA LEU A 676 -28.76 -15.04 -6.77
C LEU A 676 -29.94 -15.99 -7.12
N ILE A 677 -30.63 -15.77 -8.24
CA ILE A 677 -31.96 -16.26 -8.58
C ILE A 677 -31.98 -16.97 -9.96
N HIS A 678 -30.92 -16.86 -10.78
CA HIS A 678 -30.90 -17.38 -12.16
C HIS A 678 -29.82 -18.43 -12.44
N HIS A 679 -29.67 -19.45 -11.59
CA HIS A 679 -28.95 -20.66 -11.97
C HIS A 679 -29.69 -21.40 -13.10
N GLY A 680 -29.08 -21.54 -14.28
CA GLY A 680 -29.60 -22.34 -15.41
C GLY A 680 -29.81 -21.62 -16.74
N MET A 681 -29.66 -20.30 -16.79
CA MET A 681 -29.66 -19.51 -18.04
C MET A 681 -28.25 -19.49 -18.66
N PRO A 682 -28.11 -19.48 -20.00
CA PRO A 682 -26.81 -19.30 -20.65
C PRO A 682 -26.18 -17.94 -20.33
N ASP A 683 -24.86 -17.96 -20.10
CA ASP A 683 -24.02 -16.77 -20.16
C ASP A 683 -23.84 -16.36 -21.64
N CYS A 684 -23.54 -15.10 -21.90
CA CYS A 684 -23.28 -14.61 -23.25
C CYS A 684 -21.78 -14.73 -23.60
N MET A 685 -21.42 -15.54 -24.60
CA MET A 685 -20.08 -15.46 -25.21
C MET A 685 -20.09 -14.42 -26.33
N VAL A 686 -19.26 -13.39 -26.21
CA VAL A 686 -19.10 -12.36 -27.24
C VAL A 686 -18.00 -12.77 -28.21
N THR A 687 -18.32 -12.77 -29.49
CA THR A 687 -17.40 -13.12 -30.59
C THR A 687 -17.34 -12.00 -31.63
N VAL A 688 -16.16 -11.70 -32.17
CA VAL A 688 -16.01 -10.72 -33.27
C VAL A 688 -15.21 -11.30 -34.43
N THR A 689 -15.68 -11.04 -35.64
CA THR A 689 -15.01 -11.41 -36.91
C THR A 689 -13.99 -10.36 -37.35
N ARG A 690 -13.12 -10.70 -38.30
CA ARG A 690 -12.13 -9.77 -38.87
C ARG A 690 -12.77 -8.53 -39.51
N SER A 691 -13.95 -8.66 -40.12
CA SER A 691 -14.73 -7.54 -40.66
C SER A 691 -15.54 -6.77 -39.58
N GLY A 692 -15.42 -7.15 -38.31
CA GLY A 692 -16.06 -6.47 -37.18
C GLY A 692 -17.53 -6.80 -37.00
N ILE A 693 -17.98 -8.01 -37.39
CA ILE A 693 -19.33 -8.49 -37.10
C ILE A 693 -19.35 -9.04 -35.67
N LEU A 694 -20.33 -8.60 -34.88
CA LEU A 694 -20.51 -8.98 -33.48
C LEU A 694 -21.54 -10.10 -33.33
N GLY A 695 -21.13 -11.22 -32.73
CA GLY A 695 -21.98 -12.34 -32.31
C GLY A 695 -22.09 -12.45 -30.78
N ASN A 696 -23.28 -12.78 -30.28
CA ASN A 696 -23.58 -12.97 -28.86
C ASN A 696 -24.11 -14.39 -28.71
N GLN A 697 -23.21 -15.35 -28.56
CA GLN A 697 -23.52 -16.78 -28.53
C GLN A 697 -24.04 -17.15 -27.14
N ASP A 698 -25.03 -18.03 -27.08
CA ASP A 698 -25.45 -18.60 -25.79
C ASP A 698 -24.44 -19.66 -25.36
N TRP A 699 -23.83 -19.46 -24.19
CA TRP A 699 -22.77 -20.29 -23.64
C TRP A 699 -23.16 -20.85 -22.26
N LEU A 700 -22.99 -22.15 -22.08
CA LEU A 700 -22.96 -22.76 -20.75
C LEU A 700 -21.69 -23.59 -20.60
N PRO A 701 -20.94 -23.48 -19.49
CA PRO A 701 -19.76 -24.30 -19.27
C PRO A 701 -20.10 -25.79 -19.06
N TYR A 702 -21.38 -26.15 -18.91
CA TYR A 702 -21.87 -27.53 -18.85
C TYR A 702 -22.86 -27.82 -19.99
N SER A 703 -23.00 -29.09 -20.38
CA SER A 703 -23.99 -29.52 -21.37
C SER A 703 -25.22 -30.19 -20.76
N LYS A 704 -26.38 -29.92 -21.35
CA LYS A 704 -27.62 -30.68 -21.11
C LYS A 704 -27.68 -32.00 -21.89
N THR A 705 -26.70 -32.28 -22.77
CA THR A 705 -26.67 -33.47 -23.64
C THR A 705 -25.32 -34.21 -23.54
N LYS A 706 -25.29 -35.52 -23.83
CA LYS A 706 -24.10 -36.36 -23.61
C LYS A 706 -22.94 -36.14 -24.59
N SER A 707 -23.08 -35.30 -25.63
CA SER A 707 -22.14 -35.24 -26.77
C SER A 707 -20.99 -34.23 -26.64
N ARG A 708 -21.11 -33.22 -25.77
CA ARG A 708 -20.09 -32.17 -25.52
C ARG A 708 -20.03 -31.86 -24.02
N PRO A 709 -18.91 -31.32 -23.48
CA PRO A 709 -18.85 -30.90 -22.09
C PRO A 709 -19.59 -29.58 -21.82
N PHE A 710 -19.85 -28.76 -22.84
CA PHE A 710 -20.50 -27.45 -22.77
C PHE A 710 -21.78 -27.37 -23.63
N THR A 711 -22.55 -26.30 -23.47
CA THR A 711 -23.62 -25.88 -24.41
C THR A 711 -23.14 -24.63 -25.16
N PHE A 712 -23.33 -24.61 -26.48
CA PHE A 712 -23.06 -23.46 -27.35
C PHE A 712 -24.15 -23.38 -28.41
N GLU A 713 -24.85 -22.26 -28.50
CA GLU A 713 -25.82 -21.99 -29.57
C GLU A 713 -25.41 -20.74 -30.37
N LEU A 714 -25.47 -20.85 -31.71
CA LEU A 714 -24.96 -19.84 -32.62
C LEU A 714 -25.95 -18.68 -32.79
N ASP A 715 -25.50 -17.45 -32.57
CA ASP A 715 -26.28 -16.24 -32.77
C ASP A 715 -26.67 -16.07 -34.25
N PRO A 716 -27.98 -16.03 -34.58
CA PRO A 716 -28.46 -15.78 -35.95
C PRO A 716 -27.96 -14.47 -36.58
N ALA A 717 -27.49 -13.50 -35.78
CA ALA A 717 -26.91 -12.25 -36.26
C ALA A 717 -25.59 -12.44 -37.06
N LEU A 718 -24.87 -13.54 -36.89
CA LEU A 718 -23.65 -13.80 -37.67
C LEU A 718 -23.97 -14.19 -39.12
N SER A 719 -24.95 -15.07 -39.32
CA SER A 719 -25.34 -15.59 -40.64
C SER A 719 -26.38 -14.71 -41.35
N SER A 720 -27.28 -14.07 -40.61
CA SER A 720 -28.36 -13.25 -41.18
C SER A 720 -27.91 -11.83 -41.46
N VAL A 721 -27.80 -11.46 -42.74
CA VAL A 721 -27.52 -10.09 -43.20
C VAL A 721 -28.50 -9.06 -42.62
N LYS A 722 -29.75 -9.45 -42.32
CA LYS A 722 -30.77 -8.57 -41.72
C LYS A 722 -30.61 -8.33 -40.22
N LEU A 723 -29.98 -9.26 -39.49
CA LEU A 723 -29.78 -9.19 -38.04
C LEU A 723 -28.33 -8.82 -37.67
N ARG A 724 -27.46 -8.68 -38.68
CA ARG A 724 -26.04 -8.39 -38.54
C ARG A 724 -25.79 -7.12 -37.72
N ARG A 725 -25.00 -7.26 -36.67
CA ARG A 725 -24.51 -6.16 -35.82
C ARG A 725 -23.05 -5.90 -36.17
N THR A 726 -22.72 -4.70 -36.62
CA THR A 726 -21.36 -4.33 -37.02
C THR A 726 -20.77 -3.35 -36.00
N VAL A 727 -19.63 -3.70 -35.41
CA VAL A 727 -18.87 -2.88 -34.44
C VAL A 727 -17.61 -2.24 -35.03
N ALA A 728 -17.48 -2.30 -36.36
CA ALA A 728 -16.41 -1.68 -37.13
C ALA A 728 -16.91 -0.50 -38.00
N GLY A 729 -16.07 0.52 -38.14
CA GLY A 729 -16.07 1.33 -39.37
C GLY A 729 -15.14 0.68 -40.40
N PRO A 730 -14.67 1.42 -41.41
CA PRO A 730 -13.50 0.98 -42.15
C PRO A 730 -12.32 0.87 -41.15
N PHE A 731 -11.76 -0.33 -41.00
CA PHE A 731 -10.43 -0.44 -40.40
C PHE A 731 -9.42 0.23 -41.33
N SER A 732 -8.32 0.74 -40.79
CA SER A 732 -7.26 1.29 -41.64
C SER A 732 -6.73 0.18 -42.58
N PRO A 733 -6.55 0.43 -43.89
CA PRO A 733 -6.14 -0.61 -44.85
C PRO A 733 -4.80 -1.29 -44.55
N ASP A 734 -3.97 -0.65 -43.72
CA ASP A 734 -2.65 -1.11 -43.29
C ASP A 734 -2.65 -1.79 -41.90
N VAL A 735 -3.82 -1.90 -41.25
CA VAL A 735 -4.00 -2.60 -39.97
C VAL A 735 -4.44 -4.04 -40.20
N THR A 736 -3.67 -4.99 -39.66
CA THR A 736 -4.13 -6.38 -39.52
C THR A 736 -4.96 -6.51 -38.25
N VAL A 737 -6.29 -6.62 -38.41
CA VAL A 737 -7.23 -6.77 -37.30
C VAL A 737 -6.98 -8.10 -36.56
N THR A 738 -6.84 -7.98 -35.24
CA THR A 738 -6.47 -9.05 -34.27
C THR A 738 -7.19 -8.83 -32.94
N SER A 739 -7.14 -9.79 -32.02
CA SER A 739 -7.76 -9.71 -30.67
C SER A 739 -7.44 -8.40 -29.93
N ARG A 740 -6.19 -7.92 -30.02
CA ARG A 740 -5.70 -6.66 -29.44
C ARG A 740 -6.46 -5.39 -29.85
N HIS A 741 -7.32 -5.44 -30.86
CA HIS A 741 -8.17 -4.31 -31.28
C HIS A 741 -9.53 -4.28 -30.56
N PHE A 742 -9.82 -5.28 -29.71
CA PHE A 742 -11.11 -5.46 -29.04
C PHE A 742 -10.93 -5.71 -27.54
N ALA A 743 -11.71 -5.02 -26.71
CA ALA A 743 -11.83 -5.31 -25.29
C ALA A 743 -13.31 -5.33 -24.89
N MET A 744 -13.64 -6.22 -23.97
CA MET A 744 -15.01 -6.41 -23.46
C MET A 744 -15.04 -6.05 -21.98
N THR A 745 -16.07 -5.32 -21.54
CA THR A 745 -16.27 -5.06 -20.11
C THR A 745 -16.67 -6.34 -19.38
N GLN A 746 -16.39 -6.42 -18.08
CA GLN A 746 -16.49 -7.69 -17.33
C GLN A 746 -17.91 -8.25 -17.21
N ASP A 747 -18.88 -7.36 -17.31
CA ASP A 747 -20.32 -7.60 -17.35
C ASP A 747 -20.85 -7.94 -18.74
N ALA A 748 -19.96 -8.01 -19.74
CA ALA A 748 -20.27 -8.14 -21.17
C ALA A 748 -21.36 -7.18 -21.65
N ARG A 749 -21.39 -5.94 -21.14
CA ARG A 749 -22.31 -4.91 -21.65
C ARG A 749 -21.73 -4.12 -22.82
N LEU A 750 -20.44 -3.80 -22.76
CA LEU A 750 -19.75 -2.98 -23.75
C LEU A 750 -18.65 -3.78 -24.45
N ILE A 751 -18.43 -3.44 -25.71
CA ILE A 751 -17.24 -3.80 -26.49
C ILE A 751 -16.60 -2.53 -27.03
N ILE A 752 -15.30 -2.39 -26.79
CA ILE A 752 -14.48 -1.23 -27.13
C ILE A 752 -13.58 -1.66 -28.29
N THR A 753 -13.51 -0.84 -29.35
CA THR A 753 -12.83 -1.18 -30.61
C THR A 753 -11.82 -0.12 -31.06
N ALA A 754 -10.70 -0.57 -31.62
CA ALA A 754 -9.60 0.23 -32.16
C ALA A 754 -9.26 -0.16 -33.62
N GLY A 755 -8.23 0.44 -34.22
CA GLY A 755 -7.78 0.16 -35.60
C GLY A 755 -8.55 0.87 -36.72
N HIS A 756 -9.42 1.82 -36.38
CA HIS A 756 -10.21 2.57 -37.36
C HIS A 756 -9.38 3.63 -38.09
N TRP A 757 -9.67 3.87 -39.37
CA TRP A 757 -8.94 4.82 -40.24
C TRP A 757 -8.90 6.28 -39.75
N ASP A 758 -9.80 6.64 -38.85
CA ASP A 758 -10.00 7.98 -38.32
C ASP A 758 -9.42 8.17 -36.90
N ASN A 759 -8.53 7.27 -36.48
CA ASN A 759 -7.80 7.30 -35.20
C ASN A 759 -8.71 7.25 -33.95
N THR A 760 -9.98 6.83 -34.09
CA THR A 760 -10.92 6.81 -32.96
C THR A 760 -10.92 5.50 -32.19
N ILE A 761 -11.15 5.63 -30.88
CA ILE A 761 -11.62 4.55 -30.02
C ILE A 761 -13.14 4.58 -30.07
N ARG A 762 -13.80 3.43 -30.22
CA ARG A 762 -15.27 3.36 -30.34
C ARG A 762 -15.87 2.40 -29.34
N VAL A 763 -16.88 2.86 -28.62
CA VAL A 763 -17.59 2.09 -27.58
C VAL A 763 -18.95 1.67 -28.12
N PHE A 764 -19.19 0.37 -28.18
CA PHE A 764 -20.47 -0.20 -28.60
C PHE A 764 -21.07 -1.00 -27.45
N SER A 765 -22.39 -0.93 -27.28
CA SER A 765 -23.10 -1.96 -26.52
C SER A 765 -23.02 -3.31 -27.24
N ILE A 766 -23.11 -4.43 -26.52
CA ILE A 766 -23.19 -5.77 -27.14
C ILE A 766 -24.43 -5.96 -28.05
N LYS A 767 -25.37 -5.02 -28.07
CA LYS A 767 -26.47 -4.99 -29.05
C LYS A 767 -26.09 -4.34 -30.39
N GLY A 768 -24.82 -4.00 -30.59
CA GLY A 768 -24.30 -3.35 -31.81
C GLY A 768 -24.59 -1.85 -31.90
N LYS A 769 -25.22 -1.23 -30.90
CA LYS A 769 -25.44 0.22 -30.86
C LYS A 769 -24.16 0.92 -30.39
N LEU A 770 -23.61 1.79 -31.24
CA LEU A 770 -22.55 2.75 -30.90
C LEU A 770 -23.04 3.69 -29.79
N GLN A 771 -22.24 3.86 -28.74
CA GLN A 771 -22.47 4.80 -27.64
C GLN A 771 -21.59 6.04 -27.83
N SER A 772 -20.27 5.83 -27.92
CA SER A 772 -19.29 6.91 -28.03
C SER A 772 -18.18 6.64 -29.04
N ARG A 773 -17.63 7.73 -29.56
CA ARG A 773 -16.49 7.79 -30.48
C ARG A 773 -15.54 8.84 -29.93
N ILE A 774 -14.34 8.41 -29.54
CA ILE A 774 -13.34 9.22 -28.86
C ILE A 774 -12.18 9.44 -29.82
N THR A 775 -12.02 10.67 -30.30
CA THR A 775 -10.85 11.09 -31.08
C THR A 775 -9.84 11.70 -30.13
N ALA A 776 -8.67 11.08 -30.00
CA ALA A 776 -7.62 11.59 -29.13
C ALA A 776 -6.21 11.30 -29.66
N HIS A 777 -5.97 10.09 -30.16
CA HIS A 777 -4.69 9.74 -30.78
C HIS A 777 -4.51 10.47 -32.12
N SER A 778 -3.26 10.85 -32.39
CA SER A 778 -2.89 11.61 -33.59
C SER A 778 -2.73 10.70 -34.82
N ASP A 779 -2.56 9.39 -34.59
CA ASP A 779 -2.46 8.33 -35.58
C ASP A 779 -3.26 7.10 -35.09
N THR A 780 -3.28 6.03 -35.88
CA THR A 780 -4.13 4.85 -35.70
C THR A 780 -3.83 4.14 -34.39
N VAL A 781 -4.89 3.89 -33.60
CA VAL A 781 -4.83 3.09 -32.37
C VAL A 781 -4.63 1.62 -32.74
N THR A 782 -3.47 1.06 -32.41
CA THR A 782 -2.98 -0.26 -32.82
C THR A 782 -3.35 -1.38 -31.86
N CYS A 783 -3.61 -1.03 -30.59
CA CYS A 783 -3.87 -2.00 -29.53
C CYS A 783 -4.59 -1.35 -28.35
N LEU A 784 -5.33 -2.16 -27.61
CA LEU A 784 -5.96 -1.77 -26.36
C LEU A 784 -6.05 -2.94 -25.37
N SER A 785 -6.20 -2.64 -24.09
CA SER A 785 -6.33 -3.62 -23.00
C SER A 785 -7.17 -3.02 -21.87
N ILE A 786 -8.09 -3.82 -21.30
CA ILE A 786 -8.91 -3.44 -20.15
C ILE A 786 -8.38 -4.14 -18.90
N ASP A 787 -8.43 -3.44 -17.77
CA ASP A 787 -7.95 -3.90 -16.47
C ASP A 787 -8.82 -5.03 -15.86
N ARG A 788 -8.21 -5.76 -14.90
CA ARG A 788 -8.81 -6.85 -14.13
C ARG A 788 -9.95 -6.46 -13.19
N ASP A 789 -10.23 -5.17 -12.99
CA ASP A 789 -11.46 -4.69 -12.35
C ASP A 789 -12.47 -4.07 -13.34
N GLY A 790 -12.09 -3.88 -14.62
CA GLY A 790 -13.00 -3.35 -15.65
C GLY A 790 -13.32 -1.85 -15.53
N HIS A 791 -12.62 -1.14 -14.64
CA HIS A 791 -12.75 0.31 -14.44
C HIS A 791 -11.75 1.12 -15.28
N HIS A 792 -10.67 0.51 -15.77
CA HIS A 792 -9.60 1.22 -16.48
C HIS A 792 -9.28 0.55 -17.82
N LEU A 793 -9.04 1.37 -18.84
CA LEU A 793 -8.65 0.96 -20.18
C LEU A 793 -7.31 1.61 -20.54
N MET A 794 -6.44 0.88 -21.21
CA MET A 794 -5.21 1.40 -21.83
C MET A 794 -5.28 1.25 -23.35
N THR A 795 -4.81 2.25 -24.09
CA THR A 795 -4.68 2.23 -25.56
C THR A 795 -3.25 2.57 -25.98
N GLY A 796 -2.76 1.93 -27.04
CA GLY A 796 -1.48 2.23 -27.69
C GLY A 796 -1.70 2.59 -29.16
N SER A 797 -0.84 3.45 -29.71
CA SER A 797 -1.00 4.01 -31.05
C SER A 797 0.31 4.05 -31.85
N ARG A 798 0.17 4.27 -33.16
CA ARG A 798 1.29 4.63 -34.05
C ARG A 798 1.93 5.97 -33.74
N ASP A 799 1.22 6.87 -33.05
CA ASP A 799 1.75 8.16 -32.56
C ASP A 799 2.79 8.03 -31.43
N THR A 800 3.26 6.81 -31.17
CA THR A 800 4.21 6.37 -30.13
C THR A 800 3.77 6.60 -28.68
N THR A 801 2.56 7.12 -28.45
CA THR A 801 2.00 7.29 -27.10
C THR A 801 1.12 6.11 -26.69
N CYS A 802 1.00 5.93 -25.36
CA CYS A 802 -0.09 5.17 -24.76
C CYS A 802 -0.98 6.10 -23.93
N ARG A 803 -2.26 5.77 -23.77
CA ARG A 803 -3.19 6.53 -22.92
C ARG A 803 -4.01 5.63 -22.03
N LEU A 804 -4.28 6.12 -20.81
CA LEU A 804 -5.20 5.48 -19.87
C LEU A 804 -6.52 6.23 -19.82
N TRP A 805 -7.61 5.50 -19.63
CA TRP A 805 -8.98 5.98 -19.66
C TRP A 805 -9.77 5.40 -18.50
N LEU A 806 -10.69 6.19 -17.94
CA LEU A 806 -11.70 5.70 -17.02
C LEU A 806 -12.87 5.09 -17.80
N VAL A 807 -13.32 3.92 -17.38
CA VAL A 807 -14.60 3.33 -17.79
C VAL A 807 -15.62 3.78 -16.76
N SER A 808 -16.63 4.54 -17.19
CA SER A 808 -17.71 5.01 -16.33
C SER A 808 -18.69 3.87 -16.01
N HIS A 809 -19.17 3.82 -14.76
CA HIS A 809 -20.14 2.81 -14.30
C HIS A 809 -21.40 3.46 -13.72
N VAL A 810 -22.57 2.97 -14.11
CA VAL A 810 -23.89 3.44 -13.63
C VAL A 810 -24.62 2.28 -12.97
N GLY A 811 -24.85 2.39 -11.66
CA GLY A 811 -25.51 1.34 -10.88
C GLY A 811 -24.69 0.04 -10.75
N GLY A 812 -23.36 0.12 -10.83
CA GLY A 812 -22.44 -1.03 -10.78
C GLY A 812 -22.27 -1.77 -12.11
N TRP A 813 -22.54 -1.09 -13.24
CA TRP A 813 -22.46 -1.64 -14.59
C TRP A 813 -21.74 -0.69 -15.52
N ALA A 814 -20.96 -1.20 -16.46
CA ALA A 814 -20.24 -0.37 -17.41
C ALA A 814 -21.23 0.39 -18.32
N ALA A 815 -21.01 1.71 -18.46
CA ALA A 815 -21.90 2.62 -19.16
C ALA A 815 -21.27 3.22 -20.43
N ASP A 816 -20.07 3.81 -20.30
CA ASP A 816 -19.29 4.40 -21.40
C ASP A 816 -17.81 4.58 -21.00
N VAL A 817 -16.94 5.00 -21.93
CA VAL A 817 -15.55 5.40 -21.65
C VAL A 817 -15.43 6.92 -21.63
N ASP A 818 -14.69 7.47 -20.66
CA ASP A 818 -14.51 8.91 -20.52
C ASP A 818 -13.73 9.52 -21.70
N LYS A 819 -14.09 10.74 -22.07
CA LYS A 819 -13.56 11.42 -23.28
C LYS A 819 -12.16 12.00 -23.09
N SER A 820 -11.78 12.29 -21.85
CA SER A 820 -10.45 12.75 -21.46
C SER A 820 -9.62 11.57 -20.95
N PRO A 821 -8.37 11.38 -21.43
CA PRO A 821 -7.49 10.38 -20.86
C PRO A 821 -7.06 10.79 -19.44
N LEU A 822 -6.98 9.83 -18.53
CA LEU A 822 -6.43 10.01 -17.18
C LEU A 822 -4.94 10.35 -17.25
N GLN A 823 -4.20 9.67 -18.14
CA GLN A 823 -2.75 9.82 -18.30
C GLN A 823 -2.37 9.62 -19.77
N THR A 824 -1.34 10.32 -20.24
CA THR A 824 -0.64 10.02 -21.52
C THR A 824 0.80 9.63 -21.20
N LEU A 825 1.21 8.45 -21.68
CA LEU A 825 2.53 7.87 -21.48
C LEU A 825 3.38 8.02 -22.75
N TYR A 826 4.67 8.28 -22.55
CA TYR A 826 5.63 8.60 -23.61
C TYR A 826 6.90 7.73 -23.49
N GLY A 827 7.73 7.72 -24.54
CA GLY A 827 9.09 7.16 -24.49
C GLY A 827 9.41 6.07 -25.52
N HIS A 828 8.45 5.66 -26.35
CA HIS A 828 8.71 4.78 -27.49
C HIS A 828 9.17 5.56 -28.72
N ASP A 829 10.12 4.99 -29.46
CA ASP A 829 10.68 5.59 -30.68
C ASP A 829 9.86 5.23 -31.94
N HIS A 830 9.02 4.19 -31.84
CA HIS A 830 8.18 3.66 -32.91
C HIS A 830 6.80 3.22 -32.41
N GLU A 831 5.91 2.89 -33.35
CA GLU A 831 4.54 2.46 -33.07
C GLU A 831 4.43 1.44 -31.93
N VAL A 832 3.50 1.69 -31.01
CA VAL A 832 3.14 0.73 -29.97
C VAL A 832 2.42 -0.44 -30.64
N THR A 833 2.78 -1.68 -30.31
CA THR A 833 2.23 -2.89 -30.94
C THR A 833 1.29 -3.67 -30.02
N CYS A 834 1.48 -3.52 -28.70
CA CYS A 834 0.70 -4.18 -27.67
C CYS A 834 0.80 -3.40 -26.35
N VAL A 835 -0.26 -3.49 -25.53
CA VAL A 835 -0.36 -2.88 -24.21
C VAL A 835 -1.03 -3.85 -23.25
N VAL A 836 -0.63 -3.84 -21.98
CA VAL A 836 -1.31 -4.55 -20.88
C VAL A 836 -1.36 -3.67 -19.64
N LEU A 837 -2.46 -3.74 -18.89
CA LEU A 837 -2.76 -2.89 -17.75
C LEU A 837 -3.12 -3.74 -16.51
N SER A 838 -2.58 -3.36 -15.36
CA SER A 838 -3.09 -3.76 -14.04
C SER A 838 -3.15 -2.53 -13.16
N TRP A 839 -4.36 -2.12 -12.77
CA TRP A 839 -4.57 -0.99 -11.87
C TRP A 839 -4.24 -1.36 -10.41
N GLU A 840 -4.51 -2.61 -10.03
CA GLU A 840 -4.13 -3.21 -8.74
C GLU A 840 -2.61 -3.14 -8.51
N LEU A 841 -1.80 -3.55 -9.49
CA LEU A 841 -0.34 -3.55 -9.37
C LEU A 841 0.30 -2.16 -9.62
N ASP A 842 -0.51 -1.15 -9.96
CA ASP A 842 -0.07 0.15 -10.47
C ASP A 842 0.93 -0.01 -11.64
N MET A 843 0.53 -0.77 -12.66
CA MET A 843 1.37 -1.10 -13.83
C MET A 843 0.65 -0.88 -15.16
N ALA A 844 1.24 -0.03 -16.00
CA ALA A 844 0.93 0.08 -17.42
C ALA A 844 2.17 -0.34 -18.22
N VAL A 845 2.08 -1.42 -19.00
CA VAL A 845 3.20 -1.96 -19.79
C VAL A 845 2.87 -1.84 -21.28
N SER A 846 3.75 -1.18 -22.03
CA SER A 846 3.65 -1.02 -23.48
C SER A 846 4.82 -1.72 -24.17
N GLY A 847 4.56 -2.33 -25.33
CA GLY A 847 5.56 -2.94 -26.20
C GLY A 847 5.53 -2.28 -27.57
N SER A 848 6.69 -2.07 -28.19
CA SER A 848 6.82 -1.33 -29.44
C SER A 848 7.61 -2.07 -30.51
N ARG A 849 7.44 -1.59 -31.75
CA ARG A 849 8.29 -1.93 -32.89
C ARG A 849 9.73 -1.41 -32.77
N ASP A 850 10.04 -0.58 -31.76
CA ASP A 850 11.41 -0.25 -31.36
C ASP A 850 12.17 -1.42 -30.69
N GLY A 851 11.48 -2.54 -30.44
CA GLY A 851 12.05 -3.76 -29.88
C GLY A 851 12.13 -3.79 -28.36
N THR A 852 11.59 -2.77 -27.68
CA THR A 852 11.58 -2.66 -26.22
C THR A 852 10.16 -2.65 -25.65
N CYS A 853 10.07 -2.91 -24.34
CA CYS A 853 8.85 -2.66 -23.57
C CYS A 853 9.14 -1.61 -22.50
N ILE A 854 8.19 -0.72 -22.23
CA ILE A 854 8.32 0.29 -21.18
C ILE A 854 7.27 0.01 -20.10
N VAL A 855 7.71 0.02 -18.84
CA VAL A 855 6.85 -0.09 -17.66
C VAL A 855 6.66 1.29 -17.06
N HIS A 856 5.41 1.70 -16.91
CA HIS A 856 4.98 2.92 -16.24
C HIS A 856 4.10 2.58 -15.02
N THR A 857 4.01 3.50 -14.06
CA THR A 857 2.93 3.49 -13.06
C THR A 857 1.60 3.78 -13.76
N ALA A 858 0.56 2.98 -13.52
CA ALA A 858 -0.76 3.22 -14.09
C ALA A 858 -1.39 4.52 -13.55
N ARG A 859 -1.30 4.75 -12.25
CA ARG A 859 -1.97 5.86 -11.53
C ARG A 859 -1.32 7.22 -11.81
N LYS A 860 0.01 7.29 -11.73
CA LYS A 860 0.78 8.55 -11.81
C LYS A 860 1.48 8.81 -13.15
N GLY A 861 1.32 7.90 -14.12
CA GLY A 861 1.97 7.97 -15.44
C GLY A 861 3.51 8.01 -15.44
N GLN A 862 4.17 7.70 -14.32
CA GLN A 862 5.61 7.81 -14.17
C GLN A 862 6.36 6.65 -14.84
N TYR A 863 7.40 6.96 -15.60
CA TYR A 863 8.34 5.98 -16.13
C TYR A 863 9.05 5.21 -15.00
N LEU A 864 9.06 3.88 -15.08
CA LEU A 864 9.79 3.01 -14.14
C LEU A 864 11.06 2.41 -14.76
N ARG A 865 10.94 1.75 -15.93
CA ARG A 865 12.06 1.04 -16.59
C ARG A 865 11.75 0.65 -18.04
N THR A 866 12.79 0.42 -18.83
CA THR A 866 12.72 -0.22 -20.16
C THR A 866 13.23 -1.66 -20.09
N LEU A 867 12.39 -2.61 -20.52
CA LEU A 867 12.75 -4.02 -20.70
C LEU A 867 13.22 -4.25 -22.14
N ARG A 868 14.27 -5.06 -22.30
CA ARG A 868 14.88 -5.38 -23.61
C ARG A 868 14.91 -6.89 -23.83
N PRO A 869 13.85 -7.48 -24.42
CA PRO A 869 13.72 -8.92 -24.61
C PRO A 869 14.93 -9.56 -25.28
N MET A 870 15.50 -8.93 -26.32
CA MET A 870 16.64 -9.48 -27.05
C MET A 870 18.02 -9.09 -26.46
N GLY A 871 18.05 -8.34 -25.35
CA GLY A 871 19.26 -7.85 -24.70
C GLY A 871 19.65 -6.41 -25.08
N ASN A 872 20.76 -5.93 -24.51
CA ASN A 872 21.26 -4.57 -24.70
C ASN A 872 22.30 -4.45 -25.83
N GLU A 873 22.82 -5.58 -26.31
CA GLU A 873 23.72 -5.64 -27.46
C GLU A 873 23.02 -5.06 -28.70
N PRO A 874 23.70 -4.23 -29.52
CA PRO A 874 23.16 -3.74 -30.78
C PRO A 874 23.04 -4.88 -31.79
N SER A 875 21.92 -5.60 -31.73
CA SER A 875 21.49 -6.57 -32.74
C SER A 875 21.54 -5.94 -34.13
N SER A 876 22.25 -6.57 -35.06
CA SER A 876 22.30 -6.16 -36.46
C SER A 876 20.95 -6.28 -37.19
N ALA A 877 19.99 -7.00 -36.60
CA ALA A 877 18.62 -7.11 -37.08
C ALA A 877 17.65 -6.30 -36.20
N PRO A 878 16.70 -5.55 -36.79
CA PRO A 878 15.66 -4.85 -36.03
C PRO A 878 14.79 -5.86 -35.26
N CYS A 879 14.65 -5.63 -33.97
CA CYS A 879 13.74 -6.36 -33.08
C CYS A 879 12.41 -5.62 -32.99
N ARG A 880 11.30 -6.35 -32.91
CA ARG A 880 9.98 -5.78 -32.56
C ARG A 880 9.31 -6.63 -31.49
N VAL A 881 8.61 -5.98 -30.57
CA VAL A 881 7.70 -6.66 -29.64
C VAL A 881 6.39 -6.96 -30.37
N THR A 882 5.86 -8.17 -30.22
CA THR A 882 4.65 -8.62 -30.94
C THR A 882 3.45 -8.81 -30.03
N SER A 883 3.67 -9.27 -28.79
CA SER A 883 2.61 -9.54 -27.82
C SER A 883 3.15 -9.44 -26.39
N LEU A 884 2.27 -9.06 -25.47
CA LEU A 884 2.52 -8.91 -24.04
C LEU A 884 1.45 -9.65 -23.25
N GLY A 885 1.84 -10.19 -22.09
CA GLY A 885 0.93 -10.69 -21.07
C GLY A 885 1.42 -10.27 -19.68
N LEU A 886 0.48 -10.02 -18.76
CA LEU A 886 0.76 -9.64 -17.37
C LEU A 886 0.00 -10.58 -16.42
N SER A 887 0.72 -11.24 -15.50
CA SER A 887 0.13 -12.13 -14.50
C SER A 887 -0.43 -11.37 -13.30
N GLU A 888 -1.27 -12.05 -12.51
CA GLU A 888 -1.85 -11.55 -11.25
C GLU A 888 -0.79 -11.10 -10.23
N PHE A 889 0.39 -11.71 -10.29
CA PHE A 889 1.51 -11.44 -9.39
C PHE A 889 2.61 -10.61 -10.07
N GLY A 890 2.30 -9.96 -11.19
CA GLY A 890 3.18 -9.01 -11.88
C GLY A 890 4.29 -9.62 -12.74
N GLY A 891 4.26 -10.92 -13.00
CA GLY A 891 5.13 -11.56 -14.00
C GLY A 891 4.77 -11.05 -15.40
N ILE A 892 5.75 -10.50 -16.12
CA ILE A 892 5.59 -9.89 -17.44
C ILE A 892 6.12 -10.88 -18.49
N ILE A 893 5.25 -11.33 -19.39
CA ILE A 893 5.63 -12.18 -20.53
C ILE A 893 5.70 -11.32 -21.79
N VAL A 894 6.82 -11.38 -22.50
CA VAL A 894 7.06 -10.63 -23.73
C VAL A 894 7.38 -11.58 -24.87
N SER A 895 6.62 -11.51 -25.97
CA SER A 895 7.02 -12.09 -27.24
C SER A 895 7.67 -11.03 -28.13
N SER A 896 8.84 -11.35 -28.66
CA SER A 896 9.60 -10.51 -29.57
C SER A 896 10.18 -11.33 -30.72
N ASN A 897 10.23 -10.75 -31.91
CA ASN A 897 10.90 -11.36 -33.06
C ASN A 897 11.83 -10.37 -33.77
N THR A 898 12.87 -10.93 -34.38
CA THR A 898 13.72 -10.31 -35.40
C THR A 898 13.43 -11.00 -36.74
N ARG A 899 14.24 -10.72 -37.77
CA ARG A 899 14.17 -11.44 -39.05
C ARG A 899 14.45 -12.94 -38.89
N ASP A 900 15.40 -13.29 -38.03
CA ASP A 900 16.01 -14.63 -37.99
C ASP A 900 15.79 -15.38 -36.67
N ALA A 901 15.33 -14.69 -35.61
CA ALA A 901 15.11 -15.27 -34.28
C ALA A 901 13.77 -14.83 -33.66
N ARG A 902 13.21 -15.69 -32.81
CA ARG A 902 11.93 -15.49 -32.12
C ARG A 902 12.07 -15.87 -30.66
N ALA A 903 11.71 -14.97 -29.76
CA ALA A 903 11.88 -15.16 -28.33
C ALA A 903 10.59 -14.98 -27.53
N LEU A 904 10.43 -15.83 -26.50
CA LEU A 904 9.52 -15.58 -25.38
C LEU A 904 10.38 -15.31 -24.14
N THR A 905 10.13 -14.18 -23.49
CA THR A 905 10.94 -13.70 -22.36
C THR A 905 10.03 -13.42 -21.16
N HIS A 906 10.40 -13.92 -19.99
CA HIS A 906 9.68 -13.71 -18.73
C HIS A 906 10.49 -12.81 -17.81
N TYR A 907 9.88 -11.70 -17.38
CA TYR A 907 10.44 -10.78 -16.40
C TYR A 907 9.62 -10.78 -15.11
N SER A 908 10.27 -10.50 -13.97
CA SER A 908 9.57 -10.19 -12.73
C SER A 908 8.87 -8.82 -12.82
N ILE A 909 8.00 -8.54 -11.84
CA ILE A 909 7.34 -7.23 -11.67
C ILE A 909 8.36 -6.08 -11.59
N ASN A 910 9.54 -6.35 -11.03
CA ASN A 910 10.65 -5.42 -10.90
C ASN A 910 11.68 -5.56 -12.03
N GLY A 911 11.30 -6.16 -13.16
CA GLY A 911 12.07 -6.17 -14.41
C GLY A 911 13.31 -7.07 -14.42
N ARG A 912 13.48 -7.97 -13.45
CA ARG A 912 14.54 -8.99 -13.51
C ARG A 912 14.19 -10.01 -14.58
N LEU A 913 15.15 -10.39 -15.42
CA LEU A 913 14.98 -11.50 -16.36
C LEU A 913 14.94 -12.83 -15.59
N LEU A 914 13.82 -13.56 -15.70
CA LEU A 914 13.61 -14.84 -15.00
C LEU A 914 13.81 -16.04 -15.92
N ALA A 915 13.28 -15.98 -17.15
CA ALA A 915 13.45 -17.04 -18.14
C ALA A 915 13.42 -16.47 -19.57
N GLN A 916 14.11 -17.14 -20.50
CA GLN A 916 14.07 -16.80 -21.91
C GLN A 916 14.21 -18.03 -22.81
N GLU A 917 13.27 -18.20 -23.74
CA GLU A 917 13.37 -19.15 -24.86
C GLU A 917 13.65 -18.34 -26.14
N ARG A 918 14.84 -18.48 -26.75
CA ARG A 918 15.24 -17.72 -27.95
C ARG A 918 15.01 -18.45 -29.29
N ALA A 919 14.44 -19.65 -29.25
CA ALA A 919 14.31 -20.56 -30.38
C ALA A 919 12.85 -21.00 -30.59
N LEU A 920 11.90 -20.06 -30.46
CA LEU A 920 10.50 -20.35 -30.80
C LEU A 920 10.41 -20.72 -32.28
N LYS A 921 9.72 -21.83 -32.56
CA LYS A 921 9.47 -22.29 -33.94
C LYS A 921 8.58 -21.30 -34.73
N ASP A 922 7.71 -20.59 -34.02
CA ASP A 922 6.55 -19.89 -34.57
C ASP A 922 6.38 -18.51 -33.93
N ASP A 923 5.73 -17.57 -34.62
CA ASP A 923 5.42 -16.26 -34.04
C ASP A 923 4.22 -16.37 -33.11
N VAL A 924 4.36 -15.86 -31.89
CA VAL A 924 3.24 -15.77 -30.94
C VAL A 924 2.37 -14.56 -31.32
N ILE A 925 1.09 -14.83 -31.53
CA ILE A 925 0.05 -13.87 -31.92
C ILE A 925 -0.68 -13.31 -30.69
N ASP A 926 -0.90 -14.18 -29.70
CA ASP A 926 -1.69 -13.90 -28.50
C ASP A 926 -1.13 -14.63 -27.27
N ILE A 927 -1.29 -14.04 -26.08
CA ILE A 927 -0.77 -14.52 -24.79
C ILE A 927 -1.82 -14.27 -23.71
N GLU A 928 -2.36 -15.33 -23.12
CA GLU A 928 -3.20 -15.25 -21.91
C GLU A 928 -2.48 -15.94 -20.74
N ILE A 929 -2.53 -15.35 -19.55
CA ILE A 929 -1.84 -15.86 -18.36
C ILE A 929 -2.87 -16.16 -17.26
N CYS A 930 -2.77 -17.35 -16.66
CA CYS A 930 -3.60 -17.74 -15.53
C CYS A 930 -2.80 -18.53 -14.51
N GLY A 931 -2.73 -18.03 -13.27
CA GLY A 931 -1.88 -18.60 -12.22
C GLY A 931 -0.44 -18.78 -12.72
N ASP A 932 0.09 -19.99 -12.54
CA ASP A 932 1.45 -20.39 -12.96
C ASP A 932 1.53 -20.88 -14.43
N PHE A 933 0.50 -20.64 -15.25
CA PHE A 933 0.41 -21.09 -16.64
C PHE A 933 0.32 -19.93 -17.63
N VAL A 934 1.06 -20.07 -18.73
CA VAL A 934 1.07 -19.13 -19.86
C VAL A 934 0.56 -19.86 -21.08
N VAL A 935 -0.57 -19.42 -21.63
CA VAL A 935 -1.15 -19.98 -22.86
C VAL A 935 -0.79 -19.08 -24.04
N THR A 936 0.02 -19.59 -24.95
CA THR A 936 0.47 -18.86 -26.15
C THR A 936 -0.20 -19.39 -27.41
N GLY A 937 -0.73 -18.51 -28.25
CA GLY A 937 -1.27 -18.85 -29.58
C GLY A 937 -0.26 -18.54 -30.70
N GLY A 938 0.17 -19.54 -31.47
CA GLY A 938 1.13 -19.38 -32.57
C GLY A 938 0.51 -19.26 -33.97
N ASN A 939 1.19 -18.54 -34.87
CA ASN A 939 0.74 -18.35 -36.27
C ASN A 939 0.74 -19.64 -37.12
N SER A 940 1.65 -20.58 -36.87
CA SER A 940 1.62 -21.94 -37.45
C SER A 940 0.51 -22.82 -36.86
N GLY A 941 -0.07 -22.38 -35.74
CA GLY A 941 -1.08 -23.12 -35.01
C GLY A 941 -0.66 -23.78 -33.74
N ARG A 942 0.56 -23.54 -33.29
CA ARG A 942 0.99 -24.13 -32.04
C ARG A 942 0.21 -23.51 -30.88
N LEU A 943 -0.72 -24.26 -30.27
CA LEU A 943 -1.21 -23.93 -28.95
C LEU A 943 -0.14 -24.35 -27.96
N GLY A 944 0.35 -23.37 -27.22
CA GLY A 944 1.34 -23.55 -26.19
C GLY A 944 0.76 -23.33 -24.82
N ILE A 945 0.13 -24.35 -24.23
CA ILE A 945 -0.05 -24.36 -22.77
C ILE A 945 1.33 -24.63 -22.21
N ARG A 946 1.94 -23.60 -21.65
CA ARG A 946 3.11 -23.69 -20.81
C ARG A 946 2.61 -23.65 -19.37
N SER A 947 3.25 -24.35 -18.44
CA SER A 947 3.47 -23.75 -17.10
C SER A 947 4.30 -22.46 -17.31
N LEU A 948 5.05 -21.94 -16.34
CA LEU A 948 6.16 -21.04 -16.68
C LEU A 948 7.35 -21.83 -17.35
N HIS A 949 7.04 -22.92 -18.08
CA HIS A 949 7.92 -24.02 -18.53
C HIS A 949 7.61 -24.65 -19.94
N SER A 950 6.70 -25.64 -20.09
CA SER A 950 6.70 -26.64 -21.22
C SER A 950 5.32 -27.01 -21.84
N MET A 951 5.26 -27.54 -23.10
CA MET A 951 4.04 -27.56 -23.99
C MET A 951 3.83 -28.75 -24.97
N ASN A 952 2.63 -28.87 -25.62
CA ASN A 952 2.40 -28.87 -27.10
C ASN A 952 0.93 -29.14 -27.59
N LEU A 953 0.45 -28.52 -28.70
CA LEU A 953 -0.49 -29.04 -29.76
C LEU A 953 -0.66 -28.05 -30.97
N LEU A 954 -1.50 -28.32 -32.01
CA LEU A 954 -1.48 -27.74 -33.40
C LEU A 954 -2.80 -27.07 -33.94
N VAL A 955 -2.71 -26.27 -35.05
CA VAL A 955 -3.70 -25.53 -35.92
C VAL A 955 -3.82 -23.97 -35.74
N PRO A 956 -3.59 -23.12 -36.79
CA PRO A 956 -3.37 -21.65 -36.72
C PRO A 956 -4.33 -20.79 -35.87
N ILE A 957 -3.77 -20.07 -34.90
CA ILE A 957 -4.52 -19.38 -33.83
C ILE A 957 -4.58 -17.86 -34.08
N THR A 958 -5.79 -17.30 -34.01
CA THR A 958 -6.07 -15.86 -34.15
C THR A 958 -6.33 -15.15 -32.81
N SER A 959 -6.83 -15.87 -31.79
CA SER A 959 -6.90 -15.39 -30.41
C SER A 959 -6.94 -16.55 -29.40
N VAL A 960 -6.55 -16.27 -28.14
CA VAL A 960 -6.71 -17.19 -27.01
C VAL A 960 -7.46 -16.47 -25.87
N SER A 961 -8.42 -17.13 -25.23
CA SER A 961 -9.03 -16.65 -23.99
C SER A 961 -9.47 -17.80 -23.08
N LEU A 962 -9.75 -17.50 -21.81
CA LEU A 962 -10.13 -18.48 -20.79
C LEU A 962 -11.54 -18.24 -20.26
N ALA A 963 -12.23 -19.33 -19.94
CA ALA A 963 -13.43 -19.27 -19.11
C ALA A 963 -13.06 -18.92 -17.66
N LYS A 964 -13.94 -18.15 -17.00
CA LYS A 964 -13.78 -17.61 -15.64
C LYS A 964 -13.13 -18.56 -14.61
N ASP A 965 -13.58 -19.81 -14.58
CA ASP A 965 -13.19 -20.79 -13.56
C ASP A 965 -12.10 -21.77 -14.07
N ASN A 966 -11.37 -21.41 -15.14
CA ASN A 966 -10.36 -22.25 -15.80
C ASN A 966 -10.88 -23.60 -16.30
N THR A 967 -12.16 -23.66 -16.65
CA THR A 967 -12.84 -24.91 -17.07
C THR A 967 -12.71 -25.16 -18.57
N HIS A 968 -12.47 -24.11 -19.35
CA HIS A 968 -12.39 -24.13 -20.81
C HIS A 968 -11.35 -23.13 -21.31
N ILE A 969 -10.62 -23.51 -22.36
CA ILE A 969 -9.79 -22.60 -23.18
C ILE A 969 -10.51 -22.38 -24.51
N PHE A 970 -10.67 -21.13 -24.90
CA PHE A 970 -11.23 -20.71 -26.19
C PHE A 970 -10.10 -20.30 -27.13
N VAL A 971 -10.09 -20.89 -28.32
CA VAL A 971 -9.07 -20.63 -29.33
C VAL A 971 -9.78 -20.35 -30.64
N THR A 972 -9.67 -19.11 -31.15
CA THR A 972 -10.21 -18.77 -32.47
C THR A 972 -9.18 -19.11 -33.55
N LEU A 973 -9.66 -19.56 -34.71
CA LEU A 973 -8.84 -20.02 -35.83
C LEU A 973 -9.01 -19.15 -37.08
N CYS A 974 -7.98 -19.16 -37.93
CA CYS A 974 -7.99 -18.44 -39.20
C CYS A 974 -8.99 -18.97 -40.26
N ASP A 975 -9.64 -20.11 -40.00
CA ASP A 975 -10.65 -20.71 -40.90
C ASP A 975 -12.10 -20.46 -40.47
N GLY A 976 -12.33 -19.57 -39.49
CA GLY A 976 -13.66 -19.20 -38.99
C GLY A 976 -14.20 -20.11 -37.87
N LYS A 977 -13.44 -21.13 -37.46
CA LYS A 977 -13.82 -22.01 -36.36
C LYS A 977 -13.38 -21.48 -34.99
N LEU A 978 -14.12 -21.89 -33.98
CA LEU A 978 -13.78 -21.79 -32.57
C LEU A 978 -13.44 -23.20 -32.07
N ILE A 979 -12.25 -23.39 -31.50
CA ILE A 979 -11.94 -24.55 -30.68
C ILE A 979 -12.29 -24.21 -29.24
N VAL A 980 -13.08 -25.08 -28.61
CA VAL A 980 -13.27 -25.13 -27.17
C VAL A 980 -12.48 -26.31 -26.62
N ILE A 981 -11.52 -26.07 -25.73
CA ILE A 981 -10.71 -27.11 -25.10
C ILE A 981 -11.23 -27.32 -23.67
N ALA A 982 -11.49 -28.57 -23.30
CA ALA A 982 -11.97 -28.96 -21.98
C ALA A 982 -11.34 -30.30 -21.55
N VAL A 983 -11.45 -30.64 -20.28
CA VAL A 983 -11.08 -31.95 -19.75
C VAL A 983 -12.09 -33.02 -20.20
N ASP A 984 -11.63 -34.10 -20.82
CA ASP A 984 -12.50 -35.23 -21.20
C ASP A 984 -12.79 -36.10 -19.97
N VAL A 985 -13.91 -35.85 -19.31
CA VAL A 985 -14.37 -36.66 -18.17
C VAL A 985 -15.09 -37.91 -18.70
N PRO A 986 -14.56 -39.14 -18.50
CA PRO A 986 -15.23 -40.36 -18.93
C PRO A 986 -16.61 -40.46 -18.28
N ALA A 987 -17.58 -40.98 -19.03
CA ALA A 987 -18.88 -41.31 -18.45
C ALA A 987 -18.75 -42.57 -17.58
N THR A 988 -18.83 -42.39 -16.27
CA THR A 988 -19.19 -43.45 -15.30
C THR A 988 -20.68 -43.73 -15.38
#